data_AF-A0AA38IKL0-F1
#
_entry.id   AF-A0AA38IKL0-F1
#
_cell.length_a   1.000
_cell.length_b   1.000
_cell.length_c   1.000
_cell.angle_alpha   90.00
_cell.angle_beta   90.00
_cell.angle_gamma   90.00
#
_symmetry.space_group_name_H-M   'P 1'
#
loop_
_entity.id
_entity.type
_entity.pdbx_description
1 polymer ?
#
loop_
_entity_poly.entity_id
_entity_poly.type
_entity_poly.pdbx_seq_one_letter_code
_entity_poly.pdbx_strand_id
1 'polypeptide(L)'
;MDKKTNGKICENRQSEDLESGKDIASEDSSRVNATHRRSLKTRPVRVLVRRLLVMTTIAIVLVALSAVVCIFLGWKSLIQLILVAVVAYVAAGKWKWFYVALMTAPRDIKALYKYIRLLIQIKSWQRKNLTLADIFRHNVQKHPHKTCILFEDQEWNFAQVEEFSNKVANVFKSHGYKRGDVVALLLENRPEFIGLWLGLTKIGVIVPLINTNQRLDSLVHSITIARSQALIFGNDFTGAINDIFEKIESKVSLYQFVTEGKFSEDQKFRDLNQLLSEAAITPPANSEKAEHHDRLVYIYTSGTTGLPKAAVISNSRYIFIAAAIHWLAGFKSSDTFYVPLPLYHTAGGCMSVGQMLIYGATIVIRKKFSASAYFSECAKYKCTIGHYIGEMCRYILAVQPKPTDTQHHLRMIYGNGLRPQIWVQFIERFNIPKVSEFYGATEGNANIVNVDNTVGSIGFISRIIPAVYPISIIKVDPQTGEPIRDARGLCIPCKPNEPGVFIGKIIPNNPSRAFLGYVDEEASKKKVVCDVFRKGDKAFLSGDIIVADEFGNLFFKDRTGDTYRWKGENVSTSEVEAVLSNVISYKDVVVYGVEIRGQEGRAGMAAIYDPDGTLKLTYLAEGTKKALPFYARPIFVRILKKLDMTGTYKLKKNDLQREGFDVTKISDDVYYLDATGASTTKVPLALEHERSLGYRSGAVLPHDGDSIYRKAYPTRISPLRTCPAELGLYGRPTRKRSRLLGQIEKFTSAAAPESIQTCGLVQVAREISPARPGTGLRFSHIFCVI
;
A
#
# COMPACT_ATOMS: atom_id res chain seq x y z
N MET A 1 -0.16 8.10 43.92
CA MET A 1 -0.17 9.42 43.25
C MET A 1 -0.49 9.20 41.79
N ASP A 2 -1.76 9.35 41.42
CA ASP A 2 -2.23 9.10 40.05
C ASP A 2 -1.86 10.23 39.08
N LYS A 3 -1.43 9.87 37.86
CA LYS A 3 -1.38 10.79 36.72
C LYS A 3 -2.44 10.38 35.70
N LYS A 4 -3.50 11.19 35.60
CA LYS A 4 -4.54 11.05 34.56
C LYS A 4 -3.96 11.31 33.17
N THR A 5 -3.98 10.31 32.31
CA THR A 5 -3.76 10.43 30.86
C THR A 5 -5.02 10.95 30.17
N ASN A 6 -5.01 12.22 29.73
CA ASN A 6 -6.14 12.85 29.04
C ASN A 6 -6.19 12.50 27.54
N GLY A 7 -6.34 11.21 27.23
CA GLY A 7 -6.69 10.73 25.90
C GLY A 7 -8.20 10.77 25.68
N LYS A 8 -8.75 11.85 25.11
CA LYS A 8 -10.19 11.91 24.76
C LYS A 8 -10.51 11.02 23.56
N ILE A 9 -10.77 9.75 23.84
CA ILE A 9 -11.46 8.82 22.95
C ILE A 9 -12.91 9.32 22.77
N CYS A 10 -13.49 9.08 21.60
CA CYS A 10 -14.73 9.69 21.18
C CYS A 10 -15.97 8.96 21.75
N GLU A 11 -16.34 9.26 22.99
CA GLU A 11 -17.66 8.91 23.54
C GLU A 11 -18.76 9.81 22.95
N ASN A 12 -19.87 9.19 22.52
CA ASN A 12 -21.04 9.92 22.03
C ASN A 12 -21.86 10.47 23.22
N ARG A 13 -21.79 11.77 23.49
CA ARG A 13 -22.89 12.47 24.18
C ARG A 13 -24.02 12.73 23.18
N GLN A 14 -24.88 11.74 22.99
CA GLN A 14 -26.18 11.84 22.31
C GLN A 14 -27.03 10.60 22.68
N SER A 15 -27.37 10.47 23.96
CA SER A 15 -28.18 9.38 24.51
C SER A 15 -28.87 9.79 25.82
N GLU A 16 -29.37 11.01 25.85
CA GLU A 16 -30.29 11.63 26.81
C GLU A 16 -31.10 12.64 25.96
N ASP A 17 -32.34 12.96 26.36
CA ASP A 17 -33.37 13.66 25.56
C ASP A 17 -34.01 12.84 24.41
N LEU A 18 -34.69 11.73 24.75
CA LEU A 18 -35.70 11.11 23.85
C LEU A 18 -36.82 10.35 24.58
N GLU A 19 -37.36 10.92 25.67
CA GLU A 19 -38.67 10.55 26.21
C GLU A 19 -39.53 11.79 26.50
N SER A 20 -40.85 11.62 26.38
CA SER A 20 -41.93 12.63 26.41
C SER A 20 -42.05 13.55 25.17
N GLY A 21 -43.31 13.82 24.77
CA GLY A 21 -43.64 14.76 23.68
C GLY A 21 -44.19 14.13 22.40
N LYS A 22 -45.43 13.62 22.44
CA LYS A 22 -46.23 13.34 21.22
C LYS A 22 -47.03 14.57 20.81
N ASP A 23 -47.17 14.71 19.49
CA ASP A 23 -48.16 15.48 18.73
C ASP A 23 -48.09 17.02 18.73
N ILE A 24 -48.55 17.60 17.61
CA ILE A 24 -48.60 19.03 17.22
C ILE A 24 -47.25 19.67 16.80
N ALA A 25 -46.85 19.52 15.52
CA ALA A 25 -46.16 20.55 14.70
C ALA A 25 -45.76 20.05 13.28
N SER A 26 -46.70 19.57 12.46
CA SER A 26 -46.41 19.06 11.11
C SER A 26 -46.63 20.11 10.00
N GLU A 27 -45.72 21.09 9.87
CA GLU A 27 -45.47 21.75 8.56
C GLU A 27 -44.17 22.57 8.53
N ASP A 28 -43.88 23.35 9.58
CA ASP A 28 -42.82 24.38 9.53
C ASP A 28 -41.38 23.83 9.56
N SER A 29 -41.18 22.66 10.18
CA SER A 29 -39.93 21.90 10.18
C SER A 29 -39.40 21.59 8.77
N SER A 30 -40.31 21.46 7.78
CA SER A 30 -39.94 21.19 6.38
C SER A 30 -39.21 22.37 5.71
N ARG A 31 -39.63 23.62 6.00
CA ARG A 31 -39.08 24.85 5.40
C ARG A 31 -37.71 25.20 5.98
N VAL A 32 -37.51 25.02 7.28
CA VAL A 32 -36.22 25.24 7.95
C VAL A 32 -35.15 24.24 7.47
N ASN A 33 -35.51 22.96 7.31
CA ASN A 33 -34.58 21.95 6.80
C ASN A 33 -34.22 22.15 5.31
N ALA A 34 -35.17 22.62 4.48
CA ALA A 34 -34.91 22.92 3.08
C ALA A 34 -33.95 24.11 2.88
N THR A 35 -34.11 25.18 3.68
CA THR A 35 -33.21 26.34 3.67
C THR A 35 -31.82 25.99 4.19
N HIS A 36 -31.71 25.19 5.27
CA HIS A 36 -30.43 24.74 5.80
C HIS A 36 -29.66 23.83 4.82
N ARG A 37 -30.36 22.95 4.07
CA ARG A 37 -29.77 22.14 2.97
C ARG A 37 -29.32 22.99 1.76
N ARG A 38 -30.03 24.07 1.41
CA ARG A 38 -29.59 25.02 0.35
C ARG A 38 -28.37 25.86 0.77
N SER A 39 -28.27 26.24 2.05
CA SER A 39 -27.12 26.96 2.62
C SER A 39 -25.79 26.18 2.48
N LEU A 40 -25.81 24.87 2.76
CA LEU A 40 -24.60 24.04 2.72
C LEU A 40 -24.08 23.79 1.29
N LYS A 41 -24.96 23.63 0.29
CA LYS A 41 -24.56 23.42 -1.11
C LYS A 41 -23.96 24.66 -1.79
N THR A 42 -24.27 25.87 -1.30
CA THR A 42 -23.84 27.13 -1.93
C THR A 42 -22.60 27.77 -1.30
N ARG A 43 -22.21 27.37 -0.07
CA ARG A 43 -21.01 27.87 0.62
C ARG A 43 -19.70 27.81 -0.18
N PRO A 44 -19.29 26.70 -0.83
CA PRO A 44 -18.01 26.67 -1.56
C PRO A 44 -18.03 27.58 -2.80
N VAL A 45 -19.16 27.67 -3.50
CA VAL A 45 -19.34 28.59 -4.64
C VAL A 45 -19.30 30.04 -4.15
N ARG A 46 -19.97 30.39 -3.05
CA ARG A 46 -19.90 31.74 -2.46
C ARG A 46 -18.49 32.10 -1.99
N VAL A 47 -17.71 31.16 -1.45
CA VAL A 47 -16.30 31.40 -1.07
C VAL A 47 -15.42 31.58 -2.31
N LEU A 48 -15.63 30.80 -3.38
CA LEU A 48 -14.90 30.95 -4.64
C LEU A 48 -15.23 32.28 -5.33
N VAL A 49 -16.52 32.63 -5.44
CA VAL A 49 -16.99 33.91 -5.99
C VAL A 49 -16.48 35.08 -5.16
N ARG A 50 -16.53 35.03 -3.82
CA ARG A 50 -15.98 36.08 -2.96
C ARG A 50 -14.46 36.23 -3.11
N ARG A 51 -13.72 35.13 -3.30
CA ARG A 51 -12.28 35.17 -3.61
C ARG A 51 -12.01 35.76 -4.99
N LEU A 52 -12.77 35.38 -6.01
CA LEU A 52 -12.68 35.96 -7.35
C LEU A 52 -12.98 37.46 -7.32
N LEU A 53 -14.07 37.88 -6.68
CA LEU A 53 -14.40 39.31 -6.47
C LEU A 53 -13.25 40.06 -5.80
N VAL A 54 -12.71 39.56 -4.68
CA VAL A 54 -11.58 40.19 -3.99
C VAL A 54 -10.33 40.26 -4.90
N MET A 55 -10.02 39.20 -5.65
CA MET A 55 -8.90 39.21 -6.60
C MET A 55 -9.11 40.21 -7.74
N THR A 56 -10.32 40.30 -8.29
CA THR A 56 -10.67 41.28 -9.34
C THR A 56 -10.62 42.71 -8.80
N THR A 57 -11.14 42.97 -7.59
CA THR A 57 -11.03 44.28 -6.93
C THR A 57 -9.56 44.65 -6.68
N ILE A 58 -8.73 43.73 -6.20
CA ILE A 58 -7.28 43.94 -6.04
C ILE A 58 -6.63 44.26 -7.39
N ALA A 59 -6.96 43.52 -8.46
CA ALA A 59 -6.43 43.78 -9.79
C ALA A 59 -6.83 45.17 -10.32
N ILE A 60 -8.10 45.57 -10.18
CA ILE A 60 -8.59 46.91 -10.55
C ILE A 60 -7.85 48.00 -9.76
N VAL A 61 -7.70 47.83 -8.45
CA VAL A 61 -6.97 48.78 -7.59
C VAL A 61 -5.49 48.87 -7.98
N LEU A 62 -4.84 47.75 -8.31
CA LEU A 62 -3.44 47.73 -8.78
C LEU A 62 -3.28 48.42 -10.14
N VAL A 63 -4.22 48.23 -11.08
CA VAL A 63 -4.23 48.94 -12.37
C VAL A 63 -4.44 50.44 -12.17
N ALA A 64 -5.40 50.84 -11.33
CA ALA A 64 -5.64 52.25 -11.01
C ALA A 64 -4.42 52.92 -10.34
N LEU A 65 -3.81 52.27 -9.34
CA LEU A 65 -2.57 52.75 -8.71
C LEU A 65 -1.40 52.84 -9.70
N SER A 66 -1.26 51.86 -10.59
CA SER A 66 -0.22 51.89 -11.64
C SER A 66 -0.44 53.04 -12.63
N ALA A 67 -1.69 53.33 -12.99
CA ALA A 67 -2.03 54.48 -13.83
C ALA A 67 -1.74 55.80 -13.13
N VAL A 68 -2.10 55.96 -11.84
CA VAL A 68 -1.77 57.15 -11.03
C VAL A 68 -0.25 57.35 -10.95
N VAL A 69 0.53 56.30 -10.67
CA VAL A 69 2.00 56.39 -10.67
C VAL A 69 2.55 56.78 -12.04
N CYS A 70 2.04 56.22 -13.13
CA CYS A 70 2.44 56.61 -14.49
C CYS A 70 2.12 58.08 -14.83
N ILE A 71 0.96 58.58 -14.41
CA ILE A 71 0.50 59.95 -14.70
C ILE A 71 1.29 60.99 -13.89
N PHE A 72 1.46 60.77 -12.58
CA PHE A 72 2.04 61.77 -11.68
C PHE A 72 3.56 61.64 -11.48
N LEU A 73 4.14 60.45 -11.66
CA LEU A 73 5.57 60.18 -11.44
C LEU A 73 6.29 59.68 -12.71
N GLY A 74 5.57 59.51 -13.81
CA GLY A 74 6.10 59.00 -15.08
C GLY A 74 6.33 57.48 -15.10
N TRP A 75 6.26 56.91 -16.31
CA TRP A 75 6.40 55.46 -16.54
C TRP A 75 7.70 54.84 -16.00
N LYS A 76 8.82 55.60 -15.97
CA LYS A 76 10.10 55.16 -15.39
C LYS A 76 9.97 54.86 -13.88
N SER A 77 9.18 55.63 -13.15
CA SER A 77 8.95 55.44 -11.71
C SER A 77 8.08 54.20 -11.43
N LEU A 78 7.13 53.88 -12.31
CA LEU A 78 6.40 52.61 -12.25
C LEU A 78 7.34 51.41 -12.44
N ILE A 79 8.27 51.48 -13.42
CA ILE A 79 9.27 50.43 -13.64
C ILE A 79 10.17 50.24 -12.41
N GLN A 80 10.61 51.33 -11.77
CA GLN A 80 11.39 51.26 -10.53
C GLN A 80 10.58 50.67 -9.37
N LEU A 81 9.31 51.05 -9.19
CA LEU A 81 8.42 50.46 -8.18
C LEU A 81 8.18 48.96 -8.40
N ILE A 82 7.98 48.53 -9.65
CA ILE A 82 7.88 47.11 -10.01
C ILE A 82 9.20 46.40 -9.70
N LEU A 83 10.36 46.98 -10.05
CA LEU A 83 11.66 46.40 -9.77
C LEU A 83 11.89 46.25 -8.26
N VAL A 84 11.60 47.28 -7.45
CA VAL A 84 11.70 47.22 -5.98
C VAL A 84 10.73 46.19 -5.41
N ALA A 85 9.50 46.11 -5.91
CA ALA A 85 8.54 45.09 -5.48
C ALA A 85 9.00 43.66 -5.84
N VAL A 86 9.58 43.45 -7.02
CA VAL A 86 10.17 42.17 -7.45
C VAL A 86 11.38 41.82 -6.60
N VAL A 87 12.31 42.75 -6.36
CA VAL A 87 13.48 42.54 -5.50
C VAL A 87 13.06 42.23 -4.07
N ALA A 88 12.10 42.96 -3.49
CA ALA A 88 11.55 42.68 -2.17
C ALA A 88 10.83 41.32 -2.11
N TYR A 89 10.12 40.93 -3.17
CA TYR A 89 9.45 39.63 -3.27
C TYR A 89 10.44 38.46 -3.38
N VAL A 90 11.53 38.63 -4.14
CA VAL A 90 12.63 37.67 -4.26
C VAL A 90 13.41 37.57 -2.94
N ALA A 91 13.75 38.70 -2.32
CA ALA A 91 14.42 38.77 -1.02
C ALA A 91 13.57 38.14 0.11
N ALA A 92 12.24 38.28 0.05
CA ALA A 92 11.31 37.59 0.95
C ALA A 92 11.18 36.07 0.68
N GLY A 93 11.98 35.50 -0.23
CA GLY A 93 12.02 34.07 -0.55
C GLY A 93 10.79 33.53 -1.30
N LYS A 94 9.84 34.39 -1.67
CA LYS A 94 8.55 33.97 -2.24
C LYS A 94 8.63 33.51 -3.69
N TRP A 95 9.75 33.79 -4.38
CA TRP A 95 10.04 33.28 -5.72
C TRP A 95 9.99 31.75 -5.80
N LYS A 96 10.34 31.05 -4.71
CA LYS A 96 10.28 29.58 -4.62
C LYS A 96 8.89 29.03 -4.94
N TRP A 97 7.82 29.72 -4.53
CA TRP A 97 6.46 29.26 -4.82
C TRP A 97 6.14 29.33 -6.32
N PHE A 98 6.55 30.41 -7.01
CA PHE A 98 6.39 30.50 -8.46
C PHE A 98 7.22 29.45 -9.21
N TYR A 99 8.45 29.19 -8.77
CA TYR A 99 9.28 28.12 -9.33
C TYR A 99 8.60 26.75 -9.18
N VAL A 100 8.17 26.40 -7.96
CA VAL A 100 7.43 25.15 -7.70
C VAL A 100 6.14 25.07 -8.51
N ALA A 101 5.37 26.16 -8.59
CA ALA A 101 4.14 26.22 -9.38
C ALA A 101 4.41 26.02 -10.89
N LEU A 102 5.45 26.65 -11.45
CA LEU A 102 5.83 26.49 -12.85
C LEU A 102 6.27 25.04 -13.15
N MET A 103 7.13 24.46 -12.30
CA MET A 103 7.61 23.08 -12.46
C MET A 103 6.49 22.04 -12.30
N THR A 104 5.49 22.29 -11.44
CA THR A 104 4.40 21.34 -11.16
C THR A 104 3.14 21.56 -12.01
N ALA A 105 2.96 22.71 -12.64
CA ALA A 105 1.78 23.03 -13.43
C ALA A 105 1.43 21.98 -14.51
N PRO A 106 2.37 21.43 -15.32
CA PRO A 106 2.03 20.42 -16.32
C PRO A 106 1.42 19.14 -15.72
N ARG A 107 1.98 18.67 -14.60
CA ARG A 107 1.48 17.52 -13.83
C ARG A 107 0.12 17.83 -13.24
N ASP A 108 0.01 18.95 -12.53
CA ASP A 108 -1.18 19.35 -11.79
C ASP A 108 -2.37 19.63 -12.73
N ILE A 109 -2.16 20.28 -13.88
CA ILE A 109 -3.20 20.52 -14.90
C ILE A 109 -3.68 19.20 -15.52
N LYS A 110 -2.75 18.31 -15.91
CA LYS A 110 -3.06 16.99 -16.48
C LYS A 110 -3.86 16.13 -15.50
N ALA A 111 -3.47 16.14 -14.23
CA ALA A 111 -4.18 15.43 -13.18
C ALA A 111 -5.55 16.05 -12.87
N LEU A 112 -5.66 17.39 -12.83
CA LEU A 112 -6.93 18.08 -12.63
C LEU A 112 -7.93 17.77 -13.75
N TYR A 113 -7.49 17.77 -15.02
CA TYR A 113 -8.32 17.39 -16.15
C TYR A 113 -8.86 15.95 -16.01
N LYS A 114 -7.98 14.99 -15.72
CA LYS A 114 -8.35 13.57 -15.47
C LYS A 114 -9.31 13.44 -14.29
N TYR A 115 -9.08 14.18 -13.21
CA TYR A 115 -9.93 14.16 -12.02
C TYR A 115 -11.31 14.78 -12.27
N ILE A 116 -11.41 15.85 -13.08
CA ILE A 116 -12.70 16.42 -13.50
C ILE A 116 -13.48 15.41 -14.36
N ARG A 117 -12.83 14.73 -15.31
CA ARG A 117 -13.45 13.66 -16.12
C ARG A 117 -14.00 12.53 -15.24
N LEU A 118 -13.21 12.05 -14.28
CA LEU A 118 -13.62 11.09 -13.27
C LEU A 118 -14.87 11.56 -12.50
N LEU A 119 -14.84 12.77 -11.92
CA LEU A 119 -15.94 13.30 -11.12
C LEU A 119 -17.23 13.47 -11.94
N ILE A 120 -17.15 13.86 -13.21
CA ILE A 120 -18.30 13.93 -14.11
C ILE A 120 -18.89 12.53 -14.33
N GLN A 121 -18.04 11.53 -14.60
CA GLN A 121 -18.47 10.14 -14.84
C GLN A 121 -19.14 9.54 -13.59
N ILE A 122 -18.49 9.64 -12.42
CA ILE A 122 -19.03 9.15 -11.15
C ILE A 122 -20.36 9.82 -10.80
N LYS A 123 -20.46 11.14 -10.97
CA LYS A 123 -21.70 11.89 -10.72
C LYS A 123 -22.83 11.52 -11.70
N SER A 124 -22.50 11.11 -12.92
CA SER A 124 -23.47 10.59 -13.89
C SER A 124 -24.04 9.25 -13.44
N TRP A 125 -23.18 8.30 -13.05
CA TRP A 125 -23.61 6.99 -12.55
C TRP A 125 -24.37 7.08 -11.22
N GLN A 126 -23.93 7.93 -10.29
CA GLN A 126 -24.64 8.20 -9.03
C GLN A 126 -26.05 8.77 -9.28
N ARG A 127 -26.19 9.74 -10.20
CA ARG A 127 -27.51 10.32 -10.57
C ARG A 127 -28.47 9.31 -11.18
N LYS A 128 -27.93 8.35 -11.94
CA LYS A 128 -28.70 7.25 -12.56
C LYS A 128 -28.93 6.06 -11.61
N ASN A 129 -28.43 6.14 -10.37
CA ASN A 129 -28.44 5.06 -9.39
C ASN A 129 -27.94 3.72 -9.97
N LEU A 130 -26.82 3.76 -10.72
CA LEU A 130 -26.24 2.54 -11.32
C LEU A 130 -25.38 1.79 -10.32
N THR A 131 -25.65 0.51 -10.19
CA THR A 131 -24.77 -0.47 -9.53
C THR A 131 -23.61 -0.86 -10.44
N LEU A 132 -22.64 -1.60 -9.89
CA LEU A 132 -21.58 -2.21 -10.68
C LEU A 132 -22.14 -3.23 -11.69
N ALA A 133 -23.15 -4.00 -11.30
CA ALA A 133 -23.84 -4.94 -12.17
C ALA A 133 -24.59 -4.24 -13.32
N ASP A 134 -25.22 -3.09 -13.07
CA ASP A 134 -25.82 -2.27 -14.13
C ASP A 134 -24.76 -1.80 -15.13
N ILE A 135 -23.59 -1.32 -14.66
CA ILE A 135 -22.52 -0.87 -15.55
C ILE A 135 -21.96 -2.05 -16.37
N PHE A 136 -21.75 -3.21 -15.75
CA PHE A 136 -21.33 -4.42 -16.46
C PHE A 136 -22.32 -4.82 -17.55
N ARG A 137 -23.63 -4.84 -17.25
CA ARG A 137 -24.66 -5.16 -18.24
C ARG A 137 -24.65 -4.23 -19.45
N HIS A 138 -24.38 -2.94 -19.26
CA HIS A 138 -24.21 -2.01 -20.39
C HIS A 138 -22.97 -2.31 -21.25
N ASN A 139 -21.92 -2.93 -20.69
CA ASN A 139 -20.76 -3.39 -21.46
C ASN A 139 -21.06 -4.70 -22.19
N VAL A 140 -21.78 -5.63 -21.55
CA VAL A 140 -22.27 -6.89 -22.18
C VAL A 140 -23.14 -6.58 -23.40
N GLN A 141 -24.09 -5.64 -23.27
CA GLN A 141 -24.95 -5.21 -24.38
C GLN A 141 -24.20 -4.60 -25.58
N LYS A 142 -23.01 -4.03 -25.36
CA LYS A 142 -22.19 -3.42 -26.42
C LYS A 142 -21.21 -4.39 -27.07
N HIS A 143 -20.69 -5.33 -26.28
CA HIS A 143 -19.55 -6.17 -26.67
C HIS A 143 -19.73 -7.63 -26.19
N PRO A 144 -20.87 -8.30 -26.49
CA PRO A 144 -21.21 -9.59 -25.88
C PRO A 144 -20.17 -10.68 -26.17
N HIS A 145 -19.67 -10.73 -27.40
CA HIS A 145 -18.69 -11.72 -27.87
C HIS A 145 -17.22 -11.29 -27.65
N LYS A 146 -16.95 -10.14 -27.03
CA LYS A 146 -15.57 -9.74 -26.73
C LYS A 146 -15.01 -10.61 -25.61
N THR A 147 -13.76 -11.04 -25.75
CA THR A 147 -12.97 -11.68 -24.68
C THR A 147 -13.00 -10.85 -23.39
N CYS A 148 -13.54 -11.43 -22.32
CA CYS A 148 -13.71 -10.79 -21.01
C CYS A 148 -12.61 -11.28 -20.05
N ILE A 149 -12.48 -12.62 -19.93
CA ILE A 149 -11.55 -13.30 -19.02
C ILE A 149 -10.78 -14.36 -19.81
N LEU A 150 -9.46 -14.39 -19.60
CA LEU A 150 -8.56 -15.46 -20.04
C LEU A 150 -7.96 -16.12 -18.81
N PHE A 151 -8.14 -17.43 -18.68
CA PHE A 151 -7.71 -18.20 -17.50
C PHE A 151 -7.17 -19.55 -17.95
N GLU A 152 -5.87 -19.79 -17.75
CA GLU A 152 -5.19 -20.99 -18.24
C GLU A 152 -5.46 -21.15 -19.75
N ASP A 153 -6.11 -22.21 -20.20
CA ASP A 153 -6.50 -22.40 -21.60
C ASP A 153 -8.01 -22.16 -21.85
N GLN A 154 -8.73 -21.59 -20.87
CA GLN A 154 -10.11 -21.15 -21.01
C GLN A 154 -10.23 -19.68 -21.43
N GLU A 155 -11.23 -19.41 -22.26
CA GLU A 155 -11.67 -18.06 -22.63
C GLU A 155 -13.15 -17.88 -22.31
N TRP A 156 -13.48 -16.78 -21.62
CA TRP A 156 -14.86 -16.37 -21.35
C TRP A 156 -15.12 -15.00 -21.97
N ASN A 157 -16.22 -14.86 -22.72
CA ASN A 157 -16.70 -13.59 -23.24
C ASN A 157 -17.67 -12.88 -22.27
N PHE A 158 -18.08 -11.64 -22.59
CA PHE A 158 -18.97 -10.86 -21.72
C PHE A 158 -20.35 -11.51 -21.53
N ALA A 159 -20.91 -12.16 -22.56
CA ALA A 159 -22.20 -12.84 -22.47
C ALA A 159 -22.15 -14.02 -21.49
N GLN A 160 -21.15 -14.89 -21.59
CA GLN A 160 -20.97 -16.05 -20.70
C GLN A 160 -20.84 -15.65 -19.23
N VAL A 161 -20.14 -14.54 -18.93
CA VAL A 161 -20.04 -14.01 -17.57
C VAL A 161 -21.38 -13.43 -17.07
N GLU A 162 -22.18 -12.79 -17.93
CA GLU A 162 -23.54 -12.32 -17.58
C GLU A 162 -24.51 -13.48 -17.34
N GLU A 163 -24.48 -14.51 -18.18
CA GLU A 163 -25.30 -15.74 -18.08
C GLU A 163 -24.99 -16.52 -16.80
N PHE A 164 -23.72 -16.79 -16.51
CA PHE A 164 -23.30 -17.47 -15.29
C PHE A 164 -23.68 -16.66 -14.04
N SER A 165 -23.42 -15.35 -14.02
CA SER A 165 -23.80 -14.52 -12.87
C SER A 165 -25.33 -14.34 -12.74
N ASN A 166 -26.10 -14.45 -13.83
CA ASN A 166 -27.56 -14.55 -13.76
C ASN A 166 -28.02 -15.87 -13.15
N LYS A 167 -27.42 -17.01 -13.53
CA LYS A 167 -27.68 -18.32 -12.90
C LYS A 167 -27.48 -18.25 -11.38
N VAL A 168 -26.34 -17.71 -10.94
CA VAL A 168 -26.06 -17.49 -9.50
C VAL A 168 -27.11 -16.60 -8.85
N ALA A 169 -27.47 -15.48 -9.47
CA ALA A 169 -28.49 -14.58 -8.95
C ALA A 169 -29.86 -15.26 -8.79
N ASN A 170 -30.24 -16.12 -9.74
CA ASN A 170 -31.49 -16.88 -9.71
C ASN A 170 -31.48 -17.99 -8.63
N VAL A 171 -30.37 -18.73 -8.46
CA VAL A 171 -30.23 -19.74 -7.39
C VAL A 171 -30.37 -19.09 -6.01
N PHE A 172 -29.59 -18.04 -5.73
CA PHE A 172 -29.63 -17.43 -4.40
C PHE A 172 -30.96 -16.69 -4.16
N LYS A 173 -31.60 -16.14 -5.20
CA LYS A 173 -32.96 -15.61 -5.06
C LYS A 173 -33.99 -16.71 -4.73
N SER A 174 -33.97 -17.86 -5.43
CA SER A 174 -34.94 -18.94 -5.16
C SER A 174 -34.76 -19.55 -3.76
N HIS A 175 -33.56 -19.48 -3.21
CA HIS A 175 -33.22 -19.87 -1.85
C HIS A 175 -33.58 -18.82 -0.78
N GLY A 176 -34.18 -17.69 -1.16
CA GLY A 176 -34.72 -16.68 -0.24
C GLY A 176 -33.75 -15.56 0.17
N TYR A 177 -32.52 -15.51 -0.36
CA TYR A 177 -31.61 -14.40 -0.07
C TYR A 177 -32.09 -13.11 -0.74
N LYS A 178 -32.00 -12.01 0.00
CA LYS A 178 -32.50 -10.68 -0.36
C LYS A 178 -31.43 -9.61 -0.17
N ARG A 179 -31.77 -8.38 -0.59
CA ARG A 179 -30.92 -7.20 -0.49
C ARG A 179 -30.47 -6.99 0.97
N GLY A 180 -29.16 -6.91 1.19
CA GLY A 180 -28.54 -6.72 2.50
C GLY A 180 -28.16 -8.00 3.25
N ASP A 181 -28.58 -9.19 2.79
CA ASP A 181 -28.07 -10.46 3.32
C ASP A 181 -26.59 -10.66 2.97
N VAL A 182 -25.94 -11.62 3.63
CA VAL A 182 -24.48 -11.82 3.55
C VAL A 182 -24.16 -13.27 3.17
N VAL A 183 -23.48 -13.47 2.06
CA VAL A 183 -23.04 -14.80 1.56
C VAL A 183 -21.54 -14.75 1.33
N ALA A 184 -20.76 -15.47 2.14
CA ALA A 184 -19.30 -15.51 2.03
C ALA A 184 -18.83 -16.34 0.83
N LEU A 185 -17.65 -16.01 0.30
CA LEU A 185 -17.01 -16.72 -0.80
C LEU A 185 -15.56 -17.11 -0.44
N LEU A 186 -15.27 -18.41 -0.44
CA LEU A 186 -13.95 -19.01 -0.23
C LEU A 186 -13.56 -19.84 -1.47
N LEU A 187 -12.91 -19.22 -2.44
CA LEU A 187 -12.57 -19.84 -3.71
C LEU A 187 -11.22 -19.33 -4.22
N GLU A 188 -10.44 -20.17 -4.89
CA GLU A 188 -9.22 -19.72 -5.57
C GLU A 188 -9.55 -18.79 -6.76
N ASN A 189 -8.52 -18.16 -7.32
CA ASN A 189 -8.65 -17.36 -8.53
C ASN A 189 -9.10 -18.22 -9.72
N ARG A 190 -10.30 -17.95 -10.24
CA ARG A 190 -10.89 -18.54 -11.45
C ARG A 190 -12.05 -17.67 -11.99
N PRO A 191 -12.51 -17.81 -13.24
CA PRO A 191 -13.57 -16.97 -13.81
C PRO A 191 -14.86 -16.95 -12.96
N GLU A 192 -15.21 -18.11 -12.40
CA GLU A 192 -16.41 -18.33 -11.60
C GLU A 192 -16.35 -17.57 -10.28
N PHE A 193 -15.17 -17.28 -9.73
CA PHE A 193 -15.02 -16.38 -8.58
C PHE A 193 -15.72 -15.04 -8.84
N ILE A 194 -15.48 -14.46 -10.02
CA ILE A 194 -16.06 -13.17 -10.42
C ILE A 194 -17.55 -13.33 -10.70
N GLY A 195 -17.93 -14.39 -11.41
CA GLY A 195 -19.33 -14.70 -11.71
C GLY A 195 -20.20 -14.90 -10.46
N LEU A 196 -19.67 -15.56 -9.43
CA LEU A 196 -20.35 -15.84 -8.16
C LEU A 196 -20.67 -14.55 -7.41
N TRP A 197 -19.66 -13.72 -7.10
CA TRP A 197 -19.93 -12.49 -6.35
C TRP A 197 -20.71 -11.46 -7.18
N LEU A 198 -20.50 -11.42 -8.50
CA LEU A 198 -21.30 -10.57 -9.39
C LEU A 198 -22.79 -11.00 -9.40
N GLY A 199 -23.07 -12.30 -9.35
CA GLY A 199 -24.42 -12.84 -9.28
C GLY A 199 -25.13 -12.53 -7.96
N LEU A 200 -24.46 -12.74 -6.84
CA LEU A 200 -24.96 -12.36 -5.52
C LEU A 200 -25.26 -10.85 -5.45
N THR A 201 -24.35 -10.02 -5.95
CA THR A 201 -24.52 -8.55 -5.90
C THR A 201 -25.59 -8.01 -6.85
N LYS A 202 -26.02 -8.76 -7.88
CA LYS A 202 -27.19 -8.41 -8.72
C LYS A 202 -28.49 -8.35 -7.92
N ILE A 203 -28.63 -9.18 -6.87
CA ILE A 203 -29.79 -9.19 -5.96
C ILE A 203 -29.53 -8.44 -4.64
N GLY A 204 -28.45 -7.66 -4.58
CA GLY A 204 -28.09 -6.84 -3.42
C GLY A 204 -27.53 -7.63 -2.23
N VAL A 205 -27.16 -8.89 -2.41
CA VAL A 205 -26.42 -9.67 -1.38
C VAL A 205 -24.99 -9.17 -1.29
N ILE A 206 -24.50 -9.03 -0.06
CA ILE A 206 -23.15 -8.59 0.27
C ILE A 206 -22.23 -9.80 0.30
N VAL A 207 -21.05 -9.71 -0.33
CA VAL A 207 -20.13 -10.85 -0.46
C VAL A 207 -18.81 -10.62 0.29
N PRO A 208 -18.62 -11.24 1.47
CA PRO A 208 -17.31 -11.32 2.12
C PRO A 208 -16.37 -12.25 1.33
N LEU A 209 -15.28 -11.69 0.83
CA LEU A 209 -14.29 -12.43 0.04
C LEU A 209 -13.20 -12.98 0.97
N ILE A 210 -13.30 -14.27 1.32
CA ILE A 210 -12.43 -14.91 2.32
C ILE A 210 -11.07 -15.26 1.70
N ASN A 211 -10.01 -15.08 2.48
CA ASN A 211 -8.65 -15.45 2.10
C ASN A 211 -8.46 -16.98 2.17
N THR A 212 -8.07 -17.58 1.04
CA THR A 212 -7.87 -19.03 0.84
C THR A 212 -6.88 -19.70 1.80
N ASN A 213 -6.00 -18.93 2.44
CA ASN A 213 -5.02 -19.43 3.41
C ASN A 213 -5.55 -19.48 4.85
N GLN A 214 -6.76 -18.99 5.12
CA GLN A 214 -7.35 -19.05 6.47
C GLN A 214 -7.79 -20.48 6.82
N ARG A 215 -7.58 -20.85 8.09
CA ARG A 215 -7.92 -22.16 8.68
C ARG A 215 -8.38 -21.96 10.12
N LEU A 216 -9.09 -22.96 10.65
CA LEU A 216 -9.50 -23.02 12.06
C LEU A 216 -10.16 -21.71 12.51
N ASP A 217 -9.79 -21.19 13.69
CA ASP A 217 -10.43 -20.02 14.31
C ASP A 217 -10.30 -18.74 13.46
N SER A 218 -9.28 -18.62 12.61
CA SER A 218 -9.14 -17.49 11.68
C SER A 218 -10.19 -17.50 10.55
N LEU A 219 -10.64 -18.69 10.15
CA LEU A 219 -11.69 -18.88 9.16
C LEU A 219 -13.08 -18.71 9.79
N VAL A 220 -13.30 -19.31 10.97
CA VAL A 220 -14.50 -19.09 11.80
C VAL A 220 -14.71 -17.59 12.05
N HIS A 221 -13.67 -16.89 12.52
CA HIS A 221 -13.73 -15.46 12.79
C HIS A 221 -14.19 -14.64 11.58
N SER A 222 -13.66 -14.92 10.39
CA SER A 222 -14.08 -14.25 9.15
C SER A 222 -15.56 -14.48 8.85
N ILE A 223 -16.05 -15.73 8.93
CA ILE A 223 -17.46 -16.08 8.69
C ILE A 223 -18.38 -15.34 9.70
N THR A 224 -18.03 -15.40 10.99
CA THR A 224 -18.83 -14.81 12.08
C THR A 224 -18.82 -13.28 12.07
N ILE A 225 -17.66 -12.61 11.91
CA ILE A 225 -17.57 -11.14 11.97
C ILE A 225 -18.33 -10.47 10.80
N ALA A 226 -18.39 -11.13 9.64
CA ALA A 226 -19.20 -10.68 8.52
C ALA A 226 -20.71 -10.87 8.71
N ARG A 227 -21.12 -11.68 9.70
CA ARG A 227 -22.50 -12.16 9.91
C ARG A 227 -23.05 -12.91 8.69
N SER A 228 -22.21 -13.77 8.11
CA SER A 228 -22.58 -14.60 6.95
C SER A 228 -23.75 -15.52 7.27
N GLN A 229 -24.76 -15.53 6.39
CA GLN A 229 -25.90 -16.45 6.42
C GLN A 229 -25.64 -17.70 5.56
N ALA A 230 -24.67 -17.62 4.64
CA ALA A 230 -24.18 -18.76 3.88
C ALA A 230 -22.70 -18.60 3.53
N LEU A 231 -22.09 -19.72 3.14
CA LEU A 231 -20.73 -19.81 2.62
C LEU A 231 -20.73 -20.63 1.32
N ILE A 232 -20.23 -20.01 0.25
CA ILE A 232 -19.83 -20.70 -0.98
C ILE A 232 -18.34 -21.03 -0.85
N PHE A 233 -17.97 -22.30 -0.99
CA PHE A 233 -16.57 -22.73 -0.92
C PHE A 233 -16.21 -23.66 -2.08
N GLY A 234 -14.98 -23.53 -2.59
CA GLY A 234 -14.43 -24.47 -3.57
C GLY A 234 -14.16 -25.83 -2.95
N ASN A 235 -14.32 -26.91 -3.73
CA ASN A 235 -14.05 -28.28 -3.25
C ASN A 235 -12.61 -28.48 -2.72
N ASP A 236 -11.65 -27.69 -3.19
CA ASP A 236 -10.28 -27.58 -2.69
C ASP A 236 -10.19 -27.24 -1.18
N PHE A 237 -11.25 -26.67 -0.59
CA PHE A 237 -11.31 -26.23 0.80
C PHE A 237 -12.15 -27.14 1.71
N THR A 238 -12.66 -28.26 1.20
CA THR A 238 -13.59 -29.15 1.96
C THR A 238 -13.03 -29.55 3.32
N GLY A 239 -11.77 -30.03 3.41
CA GLY A 239 -11.15 -30.35 4.69
C GLY A 239 -11.10 -29.17 5.66
N ALA A 240 -10.81 -27.97 5.17
CA ALA A 240 -10.80 -26.75 5.97
C ALA A 240 -12.18 -26.29 6.46
N ILE A 241 -13.26 -26.74 5.81
CA ILE A 241 -14.65 -26.55 6.28
C ILE A 241 -15.00 -27.62 7.31
N ASN A 242 -14.62 -28.87 7.08
CA ASN A 242 -14.85 -29.98 8.02
C ASN A 242 -14.16 -29.70 9.38
N ASP A 243 -12.91 -29.21 9.36
CA ASP A 243 -12.14 -28.79 10.55
C ASP A 243 -12.86 -27.76 11.46
N ILE A 244 -13.85 -27.03 10.92
CA ILE A 244 -14.57 -25.96 11.63
C ILE A 244 -16.09 -26.15 11.64
N PHE A 245 -16.60 -27.25 11.11
CA PHE A 245 -18.03 -27.47 10.90
C PHE A 245 -18.85 -27.32 12.19
N GLU A 246 -18.35 -27.87 13.29
CA GLU A 246 -18.95 -27.76 14.63
C GLU A 246 -18.83 -26.36 15.26
N LYS A 247 -17.89 -25.53 14.78
CA LYS A 247 -17.65 -24.16 15.26
C LYS A 247 -18.44 -23.10 14.48
N ILE A 248 -18.96 -23.42 13.30
CA ILE A 248 -19.82 -22.52 12.52
C ILE A 248 -21.24 -22.56 13.10
N GLU A 249 -21.92 -21.41 13.14
CA GLU A 249 -23.33 -21.34 13.53
C GLU A 249 -24.19 -22.23 12.62
N SER A 250 -25.00 -23.11 13.20
CA SER A 250 -25.79 -24.14 12.48
C SER A 250 -26.77 -23.61 11.43
N LYS A 251 -27.05 -22.29 11.43
CA LYS A 251 -27.89 -21.60 10.46
C LYS A 251 -27.15 -21.21 9.16
N VAL A 252 -25.82 -21.31 9.11
CA VAL A 252 -25.03 -20.95 7.93
C VAL A 252 -25.18 -22.03 6.87
N SER A 253 -25.82 -21.71 5.75
CA SER A 253 -25.96 -22.66 4.63
C SER A 253 -24.64 -22.84 3.89
N LEU A 254 -24.24 -24.09 3.65
CA LEU A 254 -22.97 -24.44 3.03
C LEU A 254 -23.19 -24.90 1.58
N TYR A 255 -22.58 -24.19 0.64
CA TYR A 255 -22.65 -24.46 -0.80
C TYR A 255 -21.26 -24.84 -1.31
N GLN A 256 -21.09 -26.09 -1.77
CA GLN A 256 -19.84 -26.55 -2.34
C GLN A 256 -19.85 -26.27 -3.85
N PHE A 257 -18.79 -25.65 -4.35
CA PHE A 257 -18.54 -25.45 -5.78
C PHE A 257 -17.39 -26.36 -6.23
N VAL A 258 -17.68 -27.30 -7.10
CA VAL A 258 -16.74 -28.30 -7.62
C VAL A 258 -16.14 -27.80 -8.93
N THR A 259 -14.82 -27.72 -9.03
CA THR A 259 -14.15 -27.46 -10.33
C THR A 259 -13.49 -28.68 -10.93
N GLU A 260 -12.90 -29.52 -10.09
CA GLU A 260 -12.15 -30.72 -10.49
C GLU A 260 -12.50 -31.82 -9.47
N GLY A 261 -12.72 -33.05 -9.93
CA GLY A 261 -13.15 -34.17 -9.06
C GLY A 261 -14.67 -34.28 -8.91
N LYS A 262 -15.12 -34.79 -7.76
CA LYS A 262 -16.55 -35.05 -7.46
C LYS A 262 -17.04 -34.15 -6.31
N PHE A 263 -18.36 -33.93 -6.28
CA PHE A 263 -19.06 -33.39 -5.11
C PHE A 263 -18.80 -34.28 -3.89
N SER A 264 -18.65 -33.66 -2.72
CA SER A 264 -18.50 -34.34 -1.43
C SER A 264 -19.87 -34.45 -0.78
N GLU A 265 -20.43 -35.66 -0.74
CA GLU A 265 -21.72 -36.00 -0.11
C GLU A 265 -21.65 -35.95 1.43
N ASP A 266 -21.00 -34.94 1.99
CA ASP A 266 -21.01 -34.68 3.44
C ASP A 266 -22.35 -34.02 3.83
N GLN A 267 -22.85 -34.36 5.02
CA GLN A 267 -24.29 -34.44 5.30
C GLN A 267 -25.09 -33.12 5.26
N LYS A 268 -24.45 -31.97 5.02
CA LYS A 268 -25.13 -30.65 4.94
C LYS A 268 -24.65 -29.75 3.80
N PHE A 269 -23.82 -30.24 2.88
CA PHE A 269 -23.40 -29.44 1.73
C PHE A 269 -24.46 -29.46 0.63
N ARG A 270 -24.61 -28.34 -0.07
CA ARG A 270 -25.44 -28.22 -1.28
C ARG A 270 -24.53 -28.18 -2.49
N ASP A 271 -24.77 -29.03 -3.48
CA ASP A 271 -24.05 -29.00 -4.77
C ASP A 271 -24.45 -27.72 -5.54
N LEU A 272 -23.55 -26.75 -5.58
CA LEU A 272 -23.81 -25.50 -6.30
C LEU A 272 -23.71 -25.68 -7.81
N ASN A 273 -22.96 -26.66 -8.31
CA ASN A 273 -22.84 -26.94 -9.74
C ASN A 273 -24.15 -27.49 -10.29
N GLN A 274 -24.79 -28.43 -9.57
CA GLN A 274 -26.12 -28.92 -9.93
C GLN A 274 -27.13 -27.77 -9.95
N LEU A 275 -27.24 -27.00 -8.87
CA LEU A 275 -28.17 -25.86 -8.75
C LEU A 275 -27.95 -24.82 -9.87
N LEU A 276 -26.70 -24.53 -10.23
CA LEU A 276 -26.39 -23.63 -11.34
C LEU A 276 -26.70 -24.23 -12.71
N SER A 277 -26.63 -25.55 -12.88
CA SER A 277 -26.98 -26.20 -14.16
C SER A 277 -28.45 -26.01 -14.51
N GLU A 278 -29.33 -26.18 -13.51
CA GLU A 278 -30.80 -26.07 -13.60
C GLU A 278 -31.30 -24.61 -13.65
N ALA A 279 -30.49 -23.65 -13.21
CA ALA A 279 -30.88 -22.25 -13.11
C ALA A 279 -30.99 -21.53 -14.49
N ALA A 280 -31.92 -20.58 -14.56
CA ALA A 280 -32.13 -19.72 -15.72
C ALA A 280 -30.94 -18.77 -15.96
N ILE A 281 -30.59 -18.56 -17.23
CA ILE A 281 -29.54 -17.62 -17.68
C ILE A 281 -30.01 -16.16 -17.79
N THR A 282 -31.32 -15.91 -17.66
CA THR A 282 -31.91 -14.57 -17.75
C THR A 282 -31.79 -13.81 -16.43
N PRO A 283 -31.77 -12.46 -16.44
CA PRO A 283 -31.69 -11.67 -15.21
C PRO A 283 -32.85 -11.96 -14.24
N PRO A 284 -32.61 -11.92 -12.91
CA PRO A 284 -33.62 -12.28 -11.91
C PRO A 284 -34.81 -11.32 -11.88
N ALA A 285 -35.95 -11.80 -12.38
CA ALA A 285 -37.22 -11.08 -12.40
C ALA A 285 -37.66 -10.67 -10.98
N ASN A 286 -38.30 -9.50 -10.83
CA ASN A 286 -38.87 -8.99 -9.58
C ASN A 286 -37.88 -8.99 -8.39
N SER A 287 -36.59 -8.76 -8.63
CA SER A 287 -35.60 -8.56 -7.55
C SER A 287 -35.69 -7.15 -6.99
N GLU A 288 -35.51 -6.97 -5.68
CA GLU A 288 -35.28 -5.65 -5.12
C GLU A 288 -34.00 -5.08 -5.73
N LYS A 289 -34.12 -3.95 -6.44
CA LYS A 289 -32.97 -3.39 -7.14
C LYS A 289 -31.93 -2.89 -6.13
N ALA A 290 -30.73 -3.47 -6.19
CA ALA A 290 -29.57 -2.94 -5.48
C ALA A 290 -29.27 -1.49 -5.90
N GLU A 291 -28.75 -0.68 -4.98
CA GLU A 291 -28.52 0.75 -5.17
C GLU A 291 -27.04 1.11 -5.23
N HIS A 292 -26.75 2.29 -5.80
CA HIS A 292 -25.40 2.80 -5.99
C HIS A 292 -24.61 2.95 -4.68
N HIS A 293 -25.26 3.12 -3.53
CA HIS A 293 -24.58 3.24 -2.23
C HIS A 293 -24.61 1.96 -1.38
N ASP A 294 -25.24 0.88 -1.86
CA ASP A 294 -25.29 -0.38 -1.13
C ASP A 294 -23.90 -1.00 -0.95
N ARG A 295 -23.74 -1.71 0.18
CA ARG A 295 -22.61 -2.59 0.45
C ARG A 295 -22.56 -3.66 -0.64
N LEU A 296 -21.38 -3.89 -1.20
CA LEU A 296 -21.15 -4.78 -2.34
C LEU A 296 -20.34 -6.00 -1.89
N VAL A 297 -19.14 -5.74 -1.36
CA VAL A 297 -18.23 -6.78 -0.86
C VAL A 297 -17.61 -6.36 0.48
N TYR A 298 -17.25 -7.34 1.29
CA TYR A 298 -16.33 -7.14 2.41
C TYR A 298 -14.96 -7.74 2.04
N ILE A 299 -13.90 -6.97 2.25
CA ILE A 299 -12.52 -7.40 1.97
C ILE A 299 -11.75 -7.42 3.28
N TYR A 300 -11.18 -8.56 3.64
CA TYR A 300 -10.45 -8.71 4.89
C TYR A 300 -9.07 -8.06 4.80
N THR A 301 -8.70 -7.38 5.88
CA THR A 301 -7.39 -6.77 6.10
C THR A 301 -6.73 -7.41 7.31
N SER A 302 -5.39 -7.43 7.35
CA SER A 302 -4.62 -7.88 8.51
C SER A 302 -4.93 -6.99 9.71
N GLY A 303 -5.53 -7.54 10.77
CA GLY A 303 -5.71 -6.80 12.02
C GLY A 303 -4.41 -6.69 12.80
N THR A 304 -4.22 -5.56 13.51
CA THR A 304 -3.12 -5.38 14.47
C THR A 304 -3.14 -6.39 15.61
N THR A 305 -4.30 -6.99 15.90
CA THR A 305 -4.53 -8.07 16.87
C THR A 305 -4.30 -9.48 16.28
N GLY A 306 -3.82 -9.59 15.04
CA GLY A 306 -3.64 -10.86 14.31
C GLY A 306 -4.88 -11.34 13.57
N LEU A 307 -6.09 -11.13 14.11
CA LEU A 307 -7.34 -11.55 13.46
C LEU A 307 -7.75 -10.65 12.26
N PRO A 308 -8.33 -11.21 11.18
CA PRO A 308 -8.74 -10.44 10.01
C PRO A 308 -9.90 -9.46 10.25
N LYS A 309 -9.82 -8.24 9.70
CA LYS A 309 -10.88 -7.22 9.81
C LYS A 309 -11.59 -6.99 8.48
N ALA A 310 -12.90 -7.21 8.44
CA ALA A 310 -13.75 -7.03 7.26
C ALA A 310 -13.98 -5.54 6.92
N ALA A 311 -13.32 -5.02 5.88
CA ALA A 311 -13.49 -3.65 5.42
C ALA A 311 -14.69 -3.51 4.47
N VAL A 312 -15.48 -2.45 4.65
CA VAL A 312 -16.75 -2.27 3.91
C VAL A 312 -16.51 -1.55 2.59
N ILE A 313 -16.85 -2.21 1.48
CA ILE A 313 -16.81 -1.65 0.13
C ILE A 313 -18.24 -1.59 -0.44
N SER A 314 -18.74 -0.39 -0.71
CA SER A 314 -20.02 -0.19 -1.41
C SER A 314 -19.84 -0.15 -2.93
N ASN A 315 -20.94 -0.30 -3.66
CA ASN A 315 -21.02 -0.10 -5.11
C ASN A 315 -20.30 1.20 -5.53
N SER A 316 -20.70 2.34 -4.97
CA SER A 316 -20.10 3.66 -5.24
C SER A 316 -18.60 3.73 -4.97
N ARG A 317 -18.11 2.99 -3.96
CA ARG A 317 -16.69 2.95 -3.60
C ARG A 317 -15.89 2.11 -4.57
N TYR A 318 -16.37 0.90 -4.90
CA TYR A 318 -15.76 0.02 -5.89
C TYR A 318 -15.65 0.74 -7.25
N ILE A 319 -16.77 1.33 -7.70
CA ILE A 319 -16.84 2.11 -8.94
C ILE A 319 -15.84 3.28 -8.89
N PHE A 320 -15.78 4.01 -7.77
CA PHE A 320 -14.83 5.12 -7.62
C PHE A 320 -13.36 4.68 -7.70
N ILE A 321 -12.93 3.65 -6.97
CA ILE A 321 -11.51 3.25 -6.95
C ILE A 321 -11.04 2.71 -8.31
N ALA A 322 -11.85 1.88 -8.97
CA ALA A 322 -11.54 1.33 -10.29
C ALA A 322 -11.54 2.42 -11.38
N ALA A 323 -12.48 3.37 -11.32
CA ALA A 323 -12.50 4.52 -12.23
C ALA A 323 -11.36 5.52 -11.97
N ALA A 324 -10.98 5.72 -10.70
CA ALA A 324 -9.92 6.66 -10.33
C ALA A 324 -8.58 6.23 -10.91
N ILE A 325 -8.20 4.95 -10.76
CA ILE A 325 -6.96 4.44 -11.35
C ILE A 325 -7.03 4.45 -12.89
N HIS A 326 -8.17 4.12 -13.49
CA HIS A 326 -8.38 4.18 -14.95
C HIS A 326 -8.00 5.54 -15.53
N TRP A 327 -8.63 6.61 -15.01
CA TRP A 327 -8.37 7.98 -15.48
C TRP A 327 -6.97 8.47 -15.12
N LEU A 328 -6.46 8.18 -13.91
CA LEU A 328 -5.17 8.71 -13.46
C LEU A 328 -3.98 8.01 -14.12
N ALA A 329 -3.93 6.68 -14.14
CA ALA A 329 -2.90 5.90 -14.83
C ALA A 329 -2.92 6.16 -16.34
N GLY A 330 -4.13 6.21 -16.93
CA GLY A 330 -4.36 6.26 -18.38
C GLY A 330 -4.54 4.87 -18.97
N PHE A 331 -5.48 4.10 -18.43
CA PHE A 331 -5.93 2.83 -19.02
C PHE A 331 -6.87 3.07 -20.20
N LYS A 332 -7.12 2.01 -20.97
CA LYS A 332 -7.98 1.96 -22.17
C LYS A 332 -8.91 0.75 -22.06
N SER A 333 -10.08 0.81 -22.67
CA SER A 333 -10.98 -0.35 -22.84
C SER A 333 -10.39 -1.45 -23.76
N SER A 334 -9.36 -1.12 -24.53
CA SER A 334 -8.60 -2.04 -25.39
C SER A 334 -7.41 -2.69 -24.68
N ASP A 335 -7.17 -2.42 -23.39
CA ASP A 335 -6.06 -3.03 -22.67
C ASP A 335 -6.38 -4.47 -22.24
N THR A 336 -5.35 -5.31 -22.28
CA THR A 336 -5.35 -6.66 -21.71
C THR A 336 -4.47 -6.64 -20.46
N PHE A 337 -5.08 -6.90 -19.31
CA PHE A 337 -4.44 -6.83 -18.00
C PHE A 337 -3.97 -8.22 -17.54
N TYR A 338 -2.69 -8.38 -17.22
CA TYR A 338 -2.18 -9.55 -16.52
C TYR A 338 -2.39 -9.42 -15.01
N VAL A 339 -3.06 -10.41 -14.40
CA VAL A 339 -3.57 -10.37 -13.01
C VAL A 339 -3.22 -11.66 -12.26
N PRO A 340 -1.98 -11.79 -11.76
CA PRO A 340 -1.55 -12.93 -10.95
C PRO A 340 -1.87 -12.77 -9.45
N LEU A 341 -2.73 -11.79 -9.10
CA LEU A 341 -3.03 -11.38 -7.73
C LEU A 341 -4.34 -12.00 -7.21
N PRO A 342 -4.48 -12.25 -5.89
CA PRO A 342 -5.71 -12.81 -5.34
C PRO A 342 -6.95 -11.95 -5.61
N LEU A 343 -8.01 -12.57 -6.09
CA LEU A 343 -9.29 -11.93 -6.39
C LEU A 343 -10.10 -11.61 -5.13
N TYR A 344 -9.80 -12.22 -3.98
CA TYR A 344 -10.37 -11.81 -2.69
C TYR A 344 -9.78 -10.50 -2.14
N HIS A 345 -8.70 -9.97 -2.74
CA HIS A 345 -8.04 -8.75 -2.30
C HIS A 345 -8.34 -7.58 -3.24
N THR A 346 -8.34 -6.33 -2.73
CA THR A 346 -8.66 -5.11 -3.52
C THR A 346 -7.83 -4.96 -4.80
N ALA A 347 -6.56 -5.37 -4.78
CA ALA A 347 -5.68 -5.30 -5.95
C ALA A 347 -6.23 -6.12 -7.13
N GLY A 348 -6.33 -7.46 -7.01
CA GLY A 348 -6.92 -8.30 -8.07
C GLY A 348 -8.41 -8.02 -8.25
N GLY A 349 -9.17 -8.20 -7.16
CA GLY A 349 -10.63 -8.23 -7.15
C GLY A 349 -11.36 -6.90 -7.32
N CYS A 350 -10.70 -5.75 -7.13
CA CYS A 350 -11.32 -4.44 -7.39
C CYS A 350 -10.60 -3.64 -8.48
N MET A 351 -9.27 -3.53 -8.41
CA MET A 351 -8.54 -2.65 -9.32
C MET A 351 -8.48 -3.23 -10.74
N SER A 352 -8.09 -4.50 -10.90
CA SER A 352 -8.07 -5.19 -12.20
C SER A 352 -9.47 -5.59 -12.68
N VAL A 353 -10.21 -6.36 -11.88
CA VAL A 353 -11.58 -6.81 -12.24
C VAL A 353 -12.51 -5.61 -12.46
N GLY A 354 -12.29 -4.49 -11.79
CA GLY A 354 -13.00 -3.25 -12.07
C GLY A 354 -12.77 -2.68 -13.48
N GLN A 355 -11.61 -2.88 -14.11
CA GLN A 355 -11.40 -2.46 -15.51
C GLN A 355 -12.22 -3.29 -16.48
N MET A 356 -12.31 -4.61 -16.21
CA MET A 356 -13.17 -5.53 -16.96
C MET A 356 -14.65 -5.13 -16.81
N LEU A 357 -15.13 -5.02 -15.57
CA LEU A 357 -16.55 -4.77 -15.30
C LEU A 357 -17.02 -3.38 -15.77
N ILE A 358 -16.22 -2.34 -15.55
CA ILE A 358 -16.64 -0.93 -15.77
C ILE A 358 -16.30 -0.44 -17.18
N TYR A 359 -15.15 -0.82 -17.72
CA TYR A 359 -14.62 -0.29 -18.98
C TYR A 359 -14.54 -1.34 -20.10
N GLY A 360 -15.00 -2.56 -19.86
CA GLY A 360 -15.01 -3.63 -20.86
C GLY A 360 -13.61 -4.11 -21.25
N ALA A 361 -12.60 -3.91 -20.41
CA ALA A 361 -11.24 -4.40 -20.66
C ALA A 361 -11.16 -5.93 -20.53
N THR A 362 -10.09 -6.53 -21.05
CA THR A 362 -9.85 -7.99 -20.92
C THR A 362 -8.88 -8.25 -19.76
N ILE A 363 -9.14 -9.26 -18.93
CA ILE A 363 -8.22 -9.69 -17.86
C ILE A 363 -7.69 -11.10 -18.11
N VAL A 364 -6.41 -11.30 -17.81
CA VAL A 364 -5.70 -12.58 -17.83
C VAL A 364 -5.42 -12.94 -16.38
N ILE A 365 -6.19 -13.85 -15.80
CA ILE A 365 -6.11 -14.25 -14.38
C ILE A 365 -5.35 -15.57 -14.21
N ARG A 366 -4.76 -15.79 -13.03
CA ARG A 366 -4.08 -17.05 -12.67
C ARG A 366 -4.48 -17.54 -11.30
N LYS A 367 -4.50 -18.88 -11.12
CA LYS A 367 -4.68 -19.54 -9.81
C LYS A 367 -3.71 -18.95 -8.78
N LYS A 368 -2.41 -18.88 -9.11
CA LYS A 368 -1.31 -18.39 -8.24
C LYS A 368 -0.30 -17.56 -9.05
N PHE A 369 0.54 -16.78 -8.35
CA PHE A 369 1.63 -16.02 -8.97
C PHE A 369 2.84 -16.93 -9.27
N SER A 370 3.49 -16.72 -10.41
CA SER A 370 4.79 -17.31 -10.72
C SER A 370 5.73 -16.23 -11.26
N ALA A 371 6.87 -16.06 -10.58
CA ALA A 371 7.90 -15.09 -10.97
C ALA A 371 8.53 -15.45 -12.32
N SER A 372 8.79 -16.75 -12.56
CA SER A 372 9.38 -17.22 -13.81
C SER A 372 8.39 -17.17 -14.97
N ALA A 373 7.09 -17.30 -14.73
CA ALA A 373 6.07 -17.23 -15.79
C ALA A 373 5.73 -15.79 -16.22
N TYR A 374 5.79 -14.82 -15.30
CA TYR A 374 5.20 -13.46 -15.44
C TYR A 374 5.32 -12.84 -16.85
N PHE A 375 6.53 -12.63 -17.38
CA PHE A 375 6.72 -11.96 -18.67
C PHE A 375 6.47 -12.86 -19.89
N SER A 376 6.79 -14.15 -19.80
CA SER A 376 6.42 -15.14 -20.82
C SER A 376 4.91 -15.26 -20.99
N GLU A 377 4.13 -15.10 -19.91
CA GLU A 377 2.67 -15.06 -19.99
C GLU A 377 2.15 -13.71 -20.50
N CYS A 378 2.76 -12.59 -20.08
CA CYS A 378 2.46 -11.29 -20.69
C CYS A 378 2.70 -11.31 -22.20
N ALA A 379 3.67 -12.07 -22.69
CA ALA A 379 3.89 -12.34 -24.12
C ALA A 379 2.82 -13.29 -24.71
N LYS A 380 2.60 -14.50 -24.14
CA LYS A 380 1.60 -15.50 -24.62
C LYS A 380 0.21 -14.87 -24.81
N TYR A 381 -0.26 -14.10 -23.83
CA TYR A 381 -1.60 -13.51 -23.84
C TYR A 381 -1.62 -12.04 -24.33
N LYS A 382 -0.53 -11.56 -24.95
CA LYS A 382 -0.41 -10.21 -25.54
C LYS A 382 -0.87 -9.09 -24.59
N CYS A 383 -0.50 -9.20 -23.31
CA CYS A 383 -0.90 -8.25 -22.28
C CYS A 383 -0.27 -6.87 -22.55
N THR A 384 -1.06 -5.82 -22.34
CA THR A 384 -0.61 -4.42 -22.43
C THR A 384 -0.35 -3.80 -21.06
N ILE A 385 -1.02 -4.31 -20.01
CA ILE A 385 -0.88 -3.85 -18.63
C ILE A 385 -0.50 -5.02 -17.72
N GLY A 386 0.57 -4.89 -16.94
CA GLY A 386 0.94 -5.85 -15.90
C GLY A 386 0.57 -5.35 -14.51
N HIS A 387 -0.16 -6.13 -13.71
CA HIS A 387 -0.41 -5.81 -12.29
C HIS A 387 0.66 -6.44 -11.40
N TYR A 388 1.35 -5.64 -10.60
CA TYR A 388 2.32 -6.08 -9.60
C TYR A 388 1.95 -5.66 -8.17
N ILE A 389 2.60 -6.30 -7.21
CA ILE A 389 2.85 -5.76 -5.86
C ILE A 389 4.36 -5.75 -5.61
N GLY A 390 4.85 -4.86 -4.75
CA GLY A 390 6.29 -4.62 -4.55
C GLY A 390 7.19 -5.87 -4.47
N GLU A 391 6.80 -6.87 -3.67
CA GLU A 391 7.60 -8.11 -3.52
C GLU A 391 7.63 -8.98 -4.78
N MET A 392 6.57 -8.98 -5.61
CA MET A 392 6.62 -9.68 -6.91
C MET A 392 7.75 -9.13 -7.77
N CYS A 393 7.98 -7.81 -7.78
CA CYS A 393 9.05 -7.22 -8.57
C CYS A 393 10.44 -7.69 -8.12
N ARG A 394 10.66 -7.92 -6.80
CA ARG A 394 11.91 -8.53 -6.31
C ARG A 394 12.03 -9.98 -6.77
N TYR A 395 10.98 -10.81 -6.60
CA TYR A 395 11.02 -12.21 -7.04
C TYR A 395 11.25 -12.34 -8.55
N ILE A 396 10.57 -11.52 -9.36
CA ILE A 396 10.73 -11.47 -10.82
C ILE A 396 12.16 -11.03 -11.20
N LEU A 397 12.73 -10.05 -10.49
CA LEU A 397 14.10 -9.56 -10.72
C LEU A 397 15.18 -10.58 -10.30
N ALA A 398 14.86 -11.52 -9.40
CA ALA A 398 15.73 -12.62 -8.99
C ALA A 398 15.72 -13.83 -9.96
N VAL A 399 14.71 -13.95 -10.83
CA VAL A 399 14.69 -14.99 -11.88
C VAL A 399 15.83 -14.75 -12.87
N GLN A 400 16.49 -15.79 -13.36
CA GLN A 400 17.54 -15.67 -14.38
C GLN A 400 17.04 -14.96 -15.66
N PRO A 401 17.86 -14.09 -16.29
CA PRO A 401 17.49 -13.41 -17.54
C PRO A 401 17.14 -14.39 -18.67
N LYS A 402 16.12 -14.06 -19.45
CA LYS A 402 15.66 -14.89 -20.58
C LYS A 402 15.08 -14.04 -21.71
N PRO A 403 15.03 -14.52 -22.96
CA PRO A 403 14.52 -13.73 -24.10
C PRO A 403 13.09 -13.21 -23.93
N THR A 404 12.24 -13.92 -23.19
CA THR A 404 10.84 -13.50 -22.95
C THR A 404 10.70 -12.31 -21.99
N ASP A 405 11.78 -11.87 -21.34
CA ASP A 405 11.80 -10.72 -20.44
C ASP A 405 11.48 -9.39 -21.16
N THR A 406 11.69 -9.30 -22.48
CA THR A 406 11.45 -8.08 -23.28
C THR A 406 10.53 -8.29 -24.50
N GLN A 407 10.12 -9.54 -24.79
CA GLN A 407 9.24 -9.90 -25.92
C GLN A 407 7.74 -9.61 -25.69
N HIS A 408 7.38 -9.01 -24.56
CA HIS A 408 6.00 -8.70 -24.21
C HIS A 408 5.50 -7.37 -24.79
N HIS A 409 4.19 -7.18 -24.80
CA HIS A 409 3.55 -5.97 -25.34
C HIS A 409 3.17 -4.94 -24.24
N LEU A 410 3.79 -5.04 -23.06
CA LEU A 410 3.49 -4.18 -21.91
C LEU A 410 3.86 -2.73 -22.19
N ARG A 411 2.85 -1.85 -22.26
CA ARG A 411 3.03 -0.40 -22.33
C ARG A 411 3.15 0.25 -20.95
N MET A 412 2.81 -0.48 -19.90
CA MET A 412 2.79 -0.03 -18.51
C MET A 412 2.70 -1.22 -17.56
N ILE A 413 3.36 -1.12 -16.41
CA ILE A 413 2.97 -1.88 -15.21
C ILE A 413 2.31 -0.93 -14.20
N TYR A 414 1.37 -1.45 -13.42
CA TYR A 414 0.74 -0.71 -12.33
C TYR A 414 0.63 -1.60 -11.10
N GLY A 415 0.61 -0.99 -9.92
CA GLY A 415 0.73 -1.73 -8.68
C GLY A 415 1.06 -0.83 -7.52
N ASN A 416 1.44 -1.45 -6.41
CA ASN A 416 1.79 -0.73 -5.20
C ASN A 416 2.97 -1.37 -4.45
N GLY A 417 3.85 -0.52 -3.93
CA GLY A 417 5.02 -0.87 -3.13
C GLY A 417 6.29 -1.15 -3.92
N LEU A 418 6.46 -0.66 -5.17
CA LEU A 418 7.74 -0.86 -5.88
C LEU A 418 8.88 -0.14 -5.13
N ARG A 419 9.82 -0.92 -4.59
CA ARG A 419 10.95 -0.40 -3.82
C ARG A 419 11.82 0.50 -4.72
N PRO A 420 12.11 1.77 -4.34
CA PRO A 420 12.90 2.69 -5.17
C PRO A 420 14.26 2.12 -5.60
N GLN A 421 14.88 1.30 -4.76
CA GLN A 421 16.18 0.68 -4.97
C GLN A 421 16.22 -0.28 -6.17
N ILE A 422 15.10 -0.96 -6.49
CA ILE A 422 15.02 -1.91 -7.61
C ILE A 422 14.28 -1.32 -8.83
N TRP A 423 13.63 -0.16 -8.67
CA TRP A 423 12.72 0.41 -9.68
C TRP A 423 13.39 0.63 -11.04
N VAL A 424 14.57 1.26 -11.04
CA VAL A 424 15.32 1.56 -12.28
C VAL A 424 15.78 0.28 -12.96
N GLN A 425 16.44 -0.61 -12.21
CA GLN A 425 16.89 -1.92 -12.71
C GLN A 425 15.72 -2.77 -13.27
N PHE A 426 14.55 -2.71 -12.64
CA PHE A 426 13.35 -3.41 -13.10
C PHE A 426 12.81 -2.85 -14.43
N ILE A 427 12.76 -1.52 -14.59
CA ILE A 427 12.37 -0.89 -15.85
C ILE A 427 13.34 -1.25 -16.98
N GLU A 428 14.65 -1.16 -16.71
CA GLU A 428 15.70 -1.38 -17.70
C GLU A 428 15.75 -2.83 -18.16
N ARG A 429 15.79 -3.79 -17.21
CA ARG A 429 15.87 -5.23 -17.53
C ARG A 429 14.68 -5.71 -18.38
N PHE A 430 13.47 -5.25 -18.05
CA PHE A 430 12.23 -5.74 -18.64
C PHE A 430 11.65 -4.78 -19.70
N ASN A 431 12.40 -3.74 -20.10
CA ASN A 431 11.97 -2.76 -21.12
C ASN A 431 10.55 -2.20 -20.90
N ILE A 432 10.27 -1.67 -19.69
CA ILE A 432 8.92 -1.26 -19.27
C ILE A 432 8.77 0.27 -19.41
N PRO A 433 7.97 0.79 -20.37
CA PRO A 433 7.96 2.23 -20.67
C PRO A 433 7.39 3.12 -19.55
N LYS A 434 6.59 2.55 -18.63
CA LYS A 434 5.94 3.31 -17.55
C LYS A 434 5.58 2.42 -16.36
N VAL A 435 5.80 2.95 -15.16
CA VAL A 435 5.29 2.43 -13.89
C VAL A 435 4.21 3.38 -13.37
N SER A 436 3.02 2.85 -13.11
CA SER A 436 1.92 3.57 -12.46
C SER A 436 1.73 3.05 -11.04
N GLU A 437 2.66 3.41 -10.16
CA GLU A 437 2.56 3.18 -8.71
C GLU A 437 1.34 3.92 -8.14
N PHE A 438 0.59 3.27 -7.25
CA PHE A 438 -0.50 3.88 -6.49
C PHE A 438 -0.40 3.54 -5.01
N TYR A 439 -0.90 4.42 -4.16
CA TYR A 439 -1.05 4.15 -2.74
C TYR A 439 -2.53 4.29 -2.31
N GLY A 440 -2.93 3.42 -1.40
CA GLY A 440 -4.26 3.40 -0.79
C GLY A 440 -4.39 2.28 0.25
N ALA A 441 -5.32 2.45 1.18
CA ALA A 441 -5.71 1.42 2.15
C ALA A 441 -7.12 0.92 1.85
N THR A 442 -7.39 -0.38 2.01
CA THR A 442 -8.69 -0.99 1.69
C THR A 442 -9.85 -0.35 2.44
N GLU A 443 -9.68 -0.08 3.74
CA GLU A 443 -10.65 0.65 4.56
C GLU A 443 -10.61 2.17 4.34
N GLY A 444 -9.50 2.70 3.82
CA GLY A 444 -9.16 4.13 3.79
C GLY A 444 -9.79 4.94 2.64
N ASN A 445 -10.01 6.23 2.90
CA ASN A 445 -10.55 7.18 1.92
C ASN A 445 -9.46 7.96 1.16
N ALA A 446 -8.16 7.67 1.39
CA ALA A 446 -7.03 8.47 0.95
C ALA A 446 -6.18 7.71 -0.08
N ASN A 447 -6.57 7.78 -1.35
CA ASN A 447 -5.88 7.13 -2.47
C ASN A 447 -5.12 8.15 -3.32
N ILE A 448 -3.95 7.79 -3.83
CA ILE A 448 -3.10 8.63 -4.70
C ILE A 448 -2.44 7.77 -5.78
N VAL A 449 -2.04 8.40 -6.89
CA VAL A 449 -1.44 7.73 -8.05
C VAL A 449 -0.27 8.57 -8.56
N ASN A 450 0.84 7.90 -8.87
CA ASN A 450 1.96 8.46 -9.60
C ASN A 450 1.58 8.65 -11.08
N VAL A 451 1.30 9.89 -11.48
CA VAL A 451 0.77 10.21 -12.82
C VAL A 451 1.84 10.56 -13.85
N ASP A 452 3.06 10.88 -13.39
CA ASP A 452 4.18 11.41 -14.18
C ASP A 452 5.42 10.49 -14.23
N ASN A 453 5.34 9.30 -13.62
CA ASN A 453 6.41 8.29 -13.60
C ASN A 453 7.63 8.70 -12.75
N THR A 454 7.46 9.58 -11.76
CA THR A 454 8.52 9.96 -10.81
C THR A 454 8.98 8.74 -10.02
N VAL A 455 10.26 8.34 -10.15
CA VAL A 455 10.81 7.12 -9.51
C VAL A 455 10.62 7.16 -7.98
N GLY A 456 10.10 6.07 -7.41
CA GLY A 456 9.86 5.93 -5.97
C GLY A 456 8.69 6.76 -5.41
N SER A 457 8.06 7.61 -6.22
CA SER A 457 6.87 8.36 -5.82
C SER A 457 5.63 7.48 -5.84
N ILE A 458 4.84 7.56 -4.78
CA ILE A 458 3.53 6.88 -4.64
C ILE A 458 2.35 7.78 -5.06
N GLY A 459 2.63 9.02 -5.49
CA GLY A 459 1.65 10.01 -5.92
C GLY A 459 2.07 11.42 -5.53
N PHE A 460 1.11 12.37 -5.49
CA PHE A 460 1.45 13.75 -5.17
C PHE A 460 0.30 14.52 -4.49
N ILE A 461 0.63 15.64 -3.86
CA ILE A 461 -0.29 16.69 -3.42
C ILE A 461 0.02 17.96 -4.23
N SER A 462 -0.99 18.53 -4.88
CA SER A 462 -0.84 19.78 -5.61
C SER A 462 -0.34 20.90 -4.69
N ARG A 463 0.73 21.59 -5.09
CA ARG A 463 1.24 22.79 -4.40
C ARG A 463 0.51 24.08 -4.82
N ILE A 464 -0.25 24.02 -5.92
CA ILE A 464 -1.00 25.13 -6.50
C ILE A 464 -2.44 25.14 -5.97
N ILE A 465 -3.11 23.98 -5.96
CA ILE A 465 -4.54 23.81 -5.65
C ILE A 465 -4.83 22.65 -4.66
N PRO A 466 -4.16 22.58 -3.49
CA PRO A 466 -4.29 21.45 -2.54
C PRO A 466 -5.73 21.21 -2.06
N ALA A 467 -6.60 22.22 -2.08
CA ALA A 467 -7.99 22.10 -1.64
C ALA A 467 -8.88 21.23 -2.56
N VAL A 468 -8.46 20.94 -3.80
CA VAL A 468 -9.22 20.10 -4.74
C VAL A 468 -9.26 18.63 -4.30
N TYR A 469 -8.21 18.17 -3.62
CA TYR A 469 -8.11 16.81 -3.11
C TYR A 469 -7.58 16.85 -1.67
N PRO A 470 -8.47 16.89 -0.66
CA PRO A 470 -8.10 17.21 0.72
C PRO A 470 -7.46 16.00 1.44
N ILE A 471 -6.22 15.73 1.06
CA ILE A 471 -5.24 14.86 1.75
C ILE A 471 -4.17 15.74 2.37
N SER A 472 -3.50 15.26 3.41
CA SER A 472 -2.42 15.98 4.09
C SER A 472 -1.50 15.02 4.82
N ILE A 473 -0.36 15.54 5.27
CA ILE A 473 0.56 14.84 6.20
C ILE A 473 0.55 15.64 7.50
N ILE A 474 0.33 14.97 8.64
CA ILE A 474 0.35 15.59 9.97
C ILE A 474 1.51 15.04 10.81
N LYS A 475 2.04 15.89 11.67
CA LYS A 475 3.08 15.50 12.62
C LYS A 475 2.49 14.53 13.64
N VAL A 476 3.25 13.49 13.96
CA VAL A 476 2.93 12.54 15.03
C VAL A 476 4.11 12.43 15.97
N ASP A 477 3.83 12.05 17.21
CA ASP A 477 4.84 11.67 18.17
C ASP A 477 5.54 10.37 17.71
N PRO A 478 6.88 10.32 17.63
CA PRO A 478 7.59 9.15 17.10
C PRO A 478 7.50 7.87 17.93
N GLN A 479 7.08 7.94 19.20
CA GLN A 479 7.03 6.78 20.10
C GLN A 479 5.61 6.20 20.18
N THR A 480 4.62 7.08 20.30
CA THR A 480 3.20 6.71 20.49
C THR A 480 2.40 6.69 19.19
N GLY A 481 2.86 7.39 18.15
CA GLY A 481 2.12 7.59 16.91
C GLY A 481 0.96 8.60 17.01
N GLU A 482 0.78 9.27 18.17
CA GLU A 482 -0.32 10.21 18.37
C GLU A 482 -0.11 11.53 17.61
N PRO A 483 -1.16 12.14 17.04
CA PRO A 483 -1.08 13.44 16.38
C PRO A 483 -0.57 14.57 17.29
N ILE A 484 0.52 15.24 16.90
CA ILE A 484 1.02 16.42 17.60
C ILE A 484 0.10 17.61 17.29
N ARG A 485 -0.33 18.30 18.35
CA ARG A 485 -1.31 19.39 18.29
C ARG A 485 -0.73 20.73 18.71
N ASP A 486 -1.29 21.81 18.15
CA ASP A 486 -0.97 23.18 18.53
C ASP A 486 -1.72 23.62 19.81
N ALA A 487 -1.49 24.86 20.25
CA ALA A 487 -2.15 25.45 21.43
C ALA A 487 -3.69 25.58 21.31
N ARG A 488 -4.27 25.36 20.12
CA ARG A 488 -5.73 25.32 19.87
C ARG A 488 -6.26 23.88 19.89
N GLY A 489 -5.40 22.90 20.14
CA GLY A 489 -5.69 21.48 20.08
C GLY A 489 -5.94 20.98 18.65
N LEU A 490 -5.37 21.61 17.62
CA LEU A 490 -5.48 21.19 16.21
C LEU A 490 -4.19 20.51 15.74
N CYS A 491 -4.28 19.50 14.88
CA CYS A 491 -3.12 18.79 14.34
C CYS A 491 -2.20 19.70 13.53
N ILE A 492 -0.89 19.54 13.73
CA ILE A 492 0.13 20.33 13.01
C ILE A 492 0.45 19.65 11.66
N PRO A 493 0.36 20.35 10.51
CA PRO A 493 0.77 19.79 9.22
C PRO A 493 2.31 19.73 9.10
N CYS A 494 2.81 18.74 8.36
CA CYS A 494 4.24 18.63 8.04
C CYS A 494 4.67 19.63 6.97
N LYS A 495 5.92 20.11 7.07
CA LYS A 495 6.60 20.88 6.02
C LYS A 495 7.10 19.96 4.89
N PRO A 496 7.55 20.50 3.74
CA PRO A 496 8.29 19.71 2.77
C PRO A 496 9.51 19.03 3.41
N ASN A 497 9.79 17.80 2.97
CA ASN A 497 10.83 16.89 3.49
C ASN A 497 10.68 16.47 4.96
N GLU A 498 9.59 16.85 5.64
CA GLU A 498 9.30 16.43 7.01
C GLU A 498 8.39 15.17 7.01
N PRO A 499 8.77 14.08 7.71
CA PRO A 499 7.95 12.87 7.80
C PRO A 499 6.74 13.07 8.73
N GLY A 500 5.63 12.41 8.41
CA GLY A 500 4.47 12.32 9.28
C GLY A 500 3.40 11.37 8.76
N VAL A 501 2.30 11.21 9.49
CA VAL A 501 1.22 10.29 9.10
C VAL A 501 0.34 10.91 8.03
N PHE A 502 0.04 10.12 7.00
CA PHE A 502 -0.86 10.49 5.92
C PHE A 502 -2.33 10.41 6.33
N ILE A 503 -3.10 11.44 5.95
CA ILE A 503 -4.51 11.56 6.30
C ILE A 503 -5.38 11.97 5.12
N GLY A 504 -6.62 11.46 5.10
CA GLY A 504 -7.66 11.85 4.15
C GLY A 504 -8.87 12.44 4.84
N LYS A 505 -9.22 13.69 4.53
CA LYS A 505 -10.38 14.35 5.16
C LYS A 505 -11.67 13.58 4.87
N ILE A 506 -12.40 13.20 5.92
CA ILE A 506 -13.67 12.50 5.79
C ILE A 506 -14.74 13.50 5.39
N ILE A 507 -15.42 13.22 4.27
CA ILE A 507 -16.58 13.98 3.81
C ILE A 507 -17.70 12.97 3.56
N PRO A 508 -18.73 12.91 4.43
CA PRO A 508 -19.86 12.01 4.25
C PRO A 508 -20.54 12.21 2.89
N ASN A 509 -21.06 11.12 2.33
CA ASN A 509 -21.81 11.09 1.06
C ASN A 509 -21.04 11.61 -0.18
N ASN A 510 -19.71 11.75 -0.10
CA ASN A 510 -18.84 12.03 -1.24
C ASN A 510 -18.10 10.73 -1.64
N PRO A 511 -18.35 10.13 -2.81
CA PRO A 511 -17.71 8.87 -3.23
C PRO A 511 -16.18 8.88 -3.17
N SER A 512 -15.55 10.05 -3.34
CA SER A 512 -14.08 10.16 -3.24
C SER A 512 -13.54 10.20 -1.81
N ARG A 513 -14.32 10.66 -0.81
CA ARG A 513 -13.88 11.01 0.56
C ARG A 513 -14.70 10.38 1.69
N ALA A 514 -15.74 9.63 1.38
CA ALA A 514 -16.49 8.85 2.36
C ALA A 514 -15.57 7.76 2.98
N PHE A 515 -15.72 7.53 4.27
CA PHE A 515 -15.04 6.48 5.00
C PHE A 515 -16.11 5.56 5.59
N LEU A 516 -16.20 4.33 5.08
CA LEU A 516 -17.15 3.31 5.56
C LEU A 516 -16.56 2.43 6.67
N GLY A 517 -15.24 2.48 6.88
CA GLY A 517 -14.54 1.68 7.87
C GLY A 517 -14.65 0.17 7.65
N TYR A 518 -14.77 -0.54 8.76
CA TYR A 518 -14.95 -1.98 8.89
C TYR A 518 -16.37 -2.31 9.35
N VAL A 519 -16.75 -3.59 9.26
CA VAL A 519 -17.98 -4.11 9.89
C VAL A 519 -17.92 -3.95 11.43
N ASP A 520 -16.72 -4.03 12.00
CA ASP A 520 -16.42 -3.63 13.39
C ASP A 520 -16.29 -2.09 13.50
N GLU A 521 -17.23 -1.48 14.21
CA GLU A 521 -17.24 -0.04 14.44
C GLU A 521 -16.10 0.43 15.37
N GLU A 522 -15.63 -0.39 16.32
CA GLU A 522 -14.53 -0.05 17.22
C GLU A 522 -13.18 -0.04 16.49
N ALA A 523 -12.95 -1.01 15.59
CA ALA A 523 -11.83 -0.94 14.65
C ALA A 523 -11.91 0.29 13.75
N SER A 524 -13.11 0.75 13.41
CA SER A 524 -13.32 1.94 12.57
C SER A 524 -13.05 3.25 13.32
N LYS A 525 -13.50 3.38 14.57
CA LYS A 525 -13.24 4.54 15.44
C LYS A 525 -11.74 4.78 15.62
N LYS A 526 -10.95 3.72 15.81
CA LYS A 526 -9.48 3.76 15.92
C LYS A 526 -8.75 4.28 14.67
N LYS A 527 -9.42 4.35 13.52
CA LYS A 527 -8.90 4.88 12.25
C LYS A 527 -9.35 6.32 11.95
N VAL A 528 -10.01 7.01 12.89
CA VAL A 528 -10.52 8.37 12.71
C VAL A 528 -9.88 9.35 13.70
N VAL A 529 -9.22 10.37 13.18
CA VAL A 529 -8.74 11.52 13.98
C VAL A 529 -9.72 12.69 13.85
N CYS A 530 -10.02 13.34 14.98
CA CYS A 530 -10.88 14.53 15.05
C CYS A 530 -10.04 15.80 15.32
N ASP A 531 -10.65 16.97 15.11
CA ASP A 531 -10.04 18.30 15.32
C ASP A 531 -8.70 18.44 14.57
N VAL A 532 -8.72 18.19 13.25
CA VAL A 532 -7.50 18.07 12.47
C VAL A 532 -6.98 19.45 12.09
N PHE A 533 -7.71 20.19 11.27
CA PHE A 533 -7.36 21.56 10.88
C PHE A 533 -8.43 22.57 11.28
N ARG A 534 -9.59 22.09 11.75
CA ARG A 534 -10.70 22.90 12.29
C ARG A 534 -11.40 22.09 13.37
N LYS A 535 -11.92 22.75 14.40
CA LYS A 535 -12.76 22.08 15.40
C LYS A 535 -13.96 21.39 14.73
N GLY A 536 -14.20 20.14 15.12
CA GLY A 536 -15.24 19.27 14.57
C GLY A 536 -14.94 18.61 13.22
N ASP A 537 -13.80 18.87 12.57
CA ASP A 537 -13.44 18.13 11.35
C ASP A 537 -12.78 16.77 11.64
N LYS A 538 -13.02 15.80 10.76
CA LYS A 538 -12.59 14.40 10.90
C LYS A 538 -11.74 13.99 9.69
N ALA A 539 -10.71 13.18 9.92
CA ALA A 539 -9.93 12.55 8.87
C ALA A 539 -9.67 11.07 9.15
N PHE A 540 -9.53 10.28 8.09
CA PHE A 540 -9.00 8.93 8.15
C PHE A 540 -7.49 9.02 8.45
N LEU A 541 -7.04 8.23 9.41
CA LEU A 541 -5.64 8.06 9.79
C LEU A 541 -5.14 6.76 9.15
N SER A 542 -4.22 6.83 8.17
CA SER A 542 -3.73 5.61 7.52
C SER A 542 -2.92 4.74 8.49
N GLY A 543 -2.06 5.39 9.27
CA GLY A 543 -1.00 4.76 10.04
C GLY A 543 0.32 4.64 9.27
N ASP A 544 0.38 5.07 8.01
CA ASP A 544 1.61 5.07 7.20
C ASP A 544 2.32 6.43 7.27
N ILE A 545 3.64 6.40 7.46
CA ILE A 545 4.54 7.55 7.48
C ILE A 545 4.98 7.86 6.04
N ILE A 546 4.69 9.09 5.61
CA ILE A 546 4.96 9.60 4.26
C ILE A 546 5.75 10.90 4.37
N VAL A 547 6.63 11.15 3.40
CA VAL A 547 7.32 12.44 3.19
C VAL A 547 6.82 13.06 1.89
N ALA A 548 6.60 14.38 1.89
CA ALA A 548 6.32 15.15 0.67
C ALA A 548 7.53 16.04 0.30
N ASP A 549 8.04 15.95 -0.93
CA ASP A 549 9.12 16.85 -1.41
C ASP A 549 8.62 18.31 -1.63
N GLU A 550 9.49 19.23 -2.02
CA GLU A 550 9.08 20.63 -2.30
C GLU A 550 8.03 20.71 -3.43
N PHE A 551 8.11 19.84 -4.44
CA PHE A 551 7.16 19.73 -5.57
C PHE A 551 5.84 19.01 -5.21
N GLY A 552 5.74 18.47 -3.99
CA GLY A 552 4.57 17.75 -3.49
C GLY A 552 4.48 16.29 -3.91
N ASN A 553 5.52 15.69 -4.51
CA ASN A 553 5.58 14.23 -4.69
C ASN A 553 5.65 13.55 -3.34
N LEU A 554 4.97 12.41 -3.21
CA LEU A 554 4.82 11.66 -1.97
C LEU A 554 5.66 10.39 -2.02
N PHE A 555 6.41 10.15 -0.96
CA PHE A 555 7.28 8.99 -0.81
C PHE A 555 6.92 8.25 0.46
N PHE A 556 6.58 6.97 0.34
CA PHE A 556 6.41 6.08 1.49
C PHE A 556 7.74 5.98 2.25
N LYS A 557 7.68 5.99 3.59
CA LYS A 557 8.86 5.76 4.44
C LYS A 557 8.70 4.53 5.31
N ASP A 558 7.66 4.49 6.13
CA ASP A 558 7.44 3.38 7.05
C ASP A 558 5.98 3.32 7.51
N ARG A 559 5.66 2.43 8.45
CA ARG A 559 4.40 2.44 9.19
C ARG A 559 4.62 2.85 10.64
N THR A 560 3.57 3.40 11.24
CA THR A 560 3.53 3.72 12.66
C THR A 560 3.59 2.41 13.44
N GLY A 561 4.65 2.21 14.24
CA GLY A 561 4.92 0.96 14.95
C GLY A 561 5.83 -0.03 14.20
N ASP A 562 6.16 0.20 12.92
CA ASP A 562 7.15 -0.58 12.19
C ASP A 562 8.60 -0.03 12.36
N THR A 563 8.81 0.90 13.29
CA THR A 563 10.16 1.38 13.69
C THR A 563 10.63 0.72 14.99
N TYR A 564 11.94 0.75 15.25
CA TYR A 564 12.50 0.43 16.57
C TYR A 564 13.43 1.54 17.05
N ARG A 565 13.55 1.72 18.37
CA ARG A 565 14.40 2.75 18.98
C ARG A 565 15.60 2.09 19.65
N TRP A 566 16.81 2.33 19.14
CA TRP A 566 18.04 1.74 19.68
C TRP A 566 19.06 2.81 20.03
N LYS A 567 19.61 2.76 21.26
CA LYS A 567 20.59 3.73 21.79
C LYS A 567 20.19 5.20 21.58
N GLY A 568 18.89 5.50 21.68
CA GLY A 568 18.32 6.85 21.53
C GLY A 568 17.90 7.24 20.10
N GLU A 569 18.30 6.47 19.10
CA GLU A 569 17.96 6.72 17.69
C GLU A 569 16.74 5.91 17.25
N ASN A 570 15.91 6.48 16.37
CA ASN A 570 14.77 5.77 15.77
C ASN A 570 15.18 5.19 14.41
N VAL A 571 14.93 3.90 14.20
CA VAL A 571 15.33 3.14 13.01
C VAL A 571 14.11 2.61 12.28
N SER A 572 14.05 2.86 10.97
CA SER A 572 13.05 2.24 10.09
C SER A 572 13.41 0.78 9.82
N THR A 573 12.50 -0.16 10.08
CA THR A 573 12.77 -1.56 9.70
C THR A 573 12.80 -1.71 8.19
N SER A 574 11.91 -1.01 7.48
CA SER A 574 11.77 -1.09 6.02
C SER A 574 13.03 -0.59 5.30
N GLU A 575 13.70 0.43 5.84
CA GLU A 575 14.99 0.92 5.32
C GLU A 575 16.11 -0.12 5.51
N VAL A 576 16.22 -0.69 6.72
CA VAL A 576 17.21 -1.73 7.03
C VAL A 576 16.95 -2.99 6.18
N GLU A 577 15.70 -3.43 6.03
CA GLU A 577 15.30 -4.54 5.14
C GLU A 577 15.75 -4.31 3.69
N ALA A 578 15.52 -3.11 3.15
CA ALA A 578 15.90 -2.78 1.78
C ALA A 578 17.42 -2.80 1.58
N VAL A 579 18.19 -2.26 2.53
CA VAL A 579 19.66 -2.28 2.48
C VAL A 579 20.20 -3.70 2.63
N LEU A 580 19.70 -4.47 3.60
CA LEU A 580 20.12 -5.85 3.82
C LEU A 580 19.80 -6.74 2.62
N SER A 581 18.59 -6.65 2.05
CA SER A 581 18.19 -7.45 0.89
C SER A 581 19.14 -7.22 -0.30
N ASN A 582 19.55 -5.97 -0.54
CA ASN A 582 20.55 -5.66 -1.57
C ASN A 582 21.93 -6.29 -1.26
N VAL A 583 22.38 -6.24 0.01
CA VAL A 583 23.65 -6.86 0.45
C VAL A 583 23.63 -8.37 0.25
N ILE A 584 22.51 -9.05 0.49
CA ILE A 584 22.40 -10.52 0.45
C ILE A 584 21.86 -11.07 -0.87
N SER A 585 22.06 -10.36 -1.99
CA SER A 585 21.63 -10.78 -3.32
C SER A 585 20.11 -11.04 -3.43
N TYR A 586 19.32 -10.13 -2.89
CA TYR A 586 17.85 -10.09 -2.94
C TYR A 586 17.11 -11.23 -2.21
N LYS A 587 17.76 -11.95 -1.28
CA LYS A 587 17.05 -12.86 -0.37
C LYS A 587 16.02 -12.13 0.49
N ASP A 588 15.02 -12.88 0.92
CA ASP A 588 13.96 -12.42 1.81
C ASP A 588 14.52 -12.10 3.20
N VAL A 589 14.25 -10.89 3.68
CA VAL A 589 14.65 -10.43 5.00
C VAL A 589 13.52 -9.65 5.65
N VAL A 590 13.27 -9.92 6.93
CA VAL A 590 12.38 -9.14 7.81
C VAL A 590 13.24 -8.50 8.89
N VAL A 591 13.04 -7.22 9.18
CA VAL A 591 13.70 -6.55 10.30
C VAL A 591 12.65 -6.13 11.33
N TYR A 592 12.95 -6.34 12.61
CA TYR A 592 12.08 -5.95 13.72
C TYR A 592 12.91 -5.59 14.95
N GLY A 593 12.30 -4.80 15.85
CA GLY A 593 12.91 -4.48 17.14
C GLY A 593 12.61 -5.54 18.18
N VAL A 594 13.65 -6.01 18.88
CA VAL A 594 13.59 -6.96 20.01
C VAL A 594 14.11 -6.32 21.30
N GLU A 595 13.56 -6.68 22.44
CA GLU A 595 13.98 -6.13 23.75
C GLU A 595 15.14 -6.94 24.33
N ILE A 596 16.19 -6.26 24.80
CA ILE A 596 17.31 -6.86 25.52
C ILE A 596 17.20 -6.43 26.98
N ARG A 597 17.22 -7.38 27.91
CA ARG A 597 17.16 -7.10 29.35
C ARG A 597 18.30 -6.15 29.77
N GLY A 598 17.98 -5.19 30.63
CA GLY A 598 18.93 -4.18 31.11
C GLY A 598 19.37 -3.14 30.07
N GLN A 599 18.79 -3.12 28.86
CA GLN A 599 19.04 -2.08 27.85
C GLN A 599 17.77 -1.26 27.58
N GLU A 600 17.92 0.05 27.43
CA GLU A 600 16.82 0.93 27.04
C GLU A 600 16.56 0.84 25.52
N GLY A 601 15.31 0.62 25.15
CA GLY A 601 14.87 0.52 23.76
C GLY A 601 14.84 -0.91 23.21
N ARG A 602 14.81 -1.03 21.89
CA ARG A 602 14.74 -2.28 21.14
C ARG A 602 15.89 -2.39 20.16
N ALA A 603 16.65 -3.46 20.24
CA ALA A 603 17.73 -3.76 19.30
C ALA A 603 17.15 -4.23 17.96
N GLY A 604 17.84 -3.93 16.86
CA GLY A 604 17.46 -4.48 15.57
C GLY A 604 17.73 -5.99 15.50
N MET A 605 16.80 -6.73 14.92
CA MET A 605 16.94 -8.14 14.57
C MET A 605 16.53 -8.35 13.11
N ALA A 606 17.33 -9.07 12.34
CA ALA A 606 17.05 -9.44 10.96
C ALA A 606 16.79 -10.95 10.86
N ALA A 607 15.61 -11.35 10.41
CA ALA A 607 15.32 -12.74 10.05
C ALA A 607 15.48 -12.88 8.53
N ILE A 608 16.43 -13.70 8.08
CA ILE A 608 16.78 -13.92 6.67
C ILE A 608 16.38 -15.34 6.28
N TYR A 609 15.66 -15.49 5.16
CA TYR A 609 15.35 -16.79 4.60
C TYR A 609 16.54 -17.33 3.79
N ASP A 610 17.02 -18.50 4.18
CA ASP A 610 18.12 -19.19 3.49
C ASP A 610 18.03 -20.71 3.69
N PRO A 611 17.07 -21.39 3.03
CA PRO A 611 16.85 -22.82 3.19
C PRO A 611 18.09 -23.64 2.75
N ASP A 612 18.82 -23.13 1.75
CA ASP A 612 19.97 -23.80 1.12
C ASP A 612 21.31 -23.49 1.82
N GLY A 613 21.31 -22.66 2.87
CA GLY A 613 22.53 -22.30 3.62
C GLY A 613 23.60 -21.56 2.80
N THR A 614 23.21 -20.86 1.73
CA THR A 614 24.14 -20.20 0.79
C THR A 614 24.57 -18.78 1.25
N LEU A 615 24.04 -18.27 2.35
CA LEU A 615 24.35 -16.96 2.90
C LEU A 615 25.74 -16.94 3.59
N LYS A 616 26.66 -16.16 3.02
CA LYS A 616 27.95 -15.87 3.65
C LYS A 616 27.79 -14.81 4.73
N LEU A 617 27.75 -15.23 6.00
CA LEU A 617 27.53 -14.34 7.15
C LEU A 617 28.60 -13.24 7.31
N THR A 618 29.84 -13.48 6.89
CA THR A 618 30.91 -12.47 6.85
C THR A 618 30.59 -11.34 5.87
N TYR A 619 30.17 -11.69 4.65
CA TYR A 619 29.76 -10.73 3.63
C TYR A 619 28.50 -9.94 4.06
N LEU A 620 27.56 -10.59 4.75
CA LEU A 620 26.44 -9.90 5.41
C LEU A 620 26.96 -8.88 6.43
N ALA A 621 27.86 -9.25 7.34
CA ALA A 621 28.39 -8.36 8.37
C ALA A 621 29.14 -7.15 7.77
N GLU A 622 30.04 -7.39 6.82
CA GLU A 622 30.81 -6.35 6.13
C GLU A 622 29.91 -5.43 5.29
N GLY A 623 29.01 -5.99 4.50
CA GLY A 623 28.05 -5.22 3.69
C GLY A 623 27.11 -4.37 4.56
N THR A 624 26.61 -4.94 5.67
CA THR A 624 25.82 -4.21 6.68
C THR A 624 26.63 -3.09 7.33
N LYS A 625 27.89 -3.34 7.68
CA LYS A 625 28.80 -2.34 8.27
C LYS A 625 29.12 -1.21 7.30
N LYS A 626 29.24 -1.50 6.01
CA LYS A 626 29.48 -0.52 4.93
C LYS A 626 28.23 0.29 4.60
N ALA A 627 27.05 -0.31 4.64
CA ALA A 627 25.81 0.29 4.14
C ALA A 627 24.90 0.93 5.22
N LEU A 628 25.05 0.57 6.50
CA LEU A 628 24.22 1.10 7.59
C LEU A 628 25.04 1.77 8.71
N PRO A 629 24.51 2.86 9.33
CA PRO A 629 25.10 3.47 10.51
C PRO A 629 24.96 2.55 11.72
N PHE A 630 25.87 2.65 12.69
CA PHE A 630 26.01 1.71 13.82
C PHE A 630 24.69 1.40 14.56
N TYR A 631 23.86 2.41 14.83
CA TYR A 631 22.61 2.26 15.56
C TYR A 631 21.50 1.52 14.78
N ALA A 632 21.60 1.46 13.45
CA ALA A 632 20.60 0.84 12.56
C ALA A 632 20.99 -0.58 12.11
N ARG A 633 22.18 -1.06 12.47
CA ARG A 633 22.61 -2.43 12.18
C ARG A 633 21.82 -3.38 13.07
N PRO A 634 21.17 -4.43 12.52
CA PRO A 634 20.60 -5.47 13.36
C PRO A 634 21.72 -6.09 14.20
N ILE A 635 21.52 -6.21 15.51
CA ILE A 635 22.45 -6.89 16.40
C ILE A 635 22.28 -8.40 16.25
N PHE A 636 21.06 -8.87 16.07
CA PHE A 636 20.74 -10.29 15.88
C PHE A 636 20.41 -10.60 14.42
N VAL A 637 20.84 -11.76 13.96
CA VAL A 637 20.53 -12.33 12.64
C VAL A 637 19.99 -13.75 12.86
N ARG A 638 18.76 -14.02 12.43
CA ARG A 638 18.12 -15.35 12.49
C ARG A 638 18.00 -15.92 11.08
N ILE A 639 18.43 -17.16 10.88
CA ILE A 639 18.41 -17.82 9.58
C ILE A 639 17.23 -18.79 9.52
N LEU A 640 16.21 -18.41 8.75
CA LEU A 640 14.96 -19.14 8.59
C LEU A 640 15.11 -20.22 7.51
N LYS A 641 14.76 -21.47 7.85
CA LYS A 641 14.64 -22.58 6.88
C LYS A 641 13.26 -22.68 6.23
N LYS A 642 12.24 -22.03 6.80
CA LYS A 642 10.87 -21.96 6.28
C LYS A 642 10.36 -20.52 6.41
N LEU A 643 9.60 -20.07 5.41
CA LEU A 643 9.10 -18.69 5.37
C LEU A 643 7.57 -18.65 5.28
N ASP A 644 6.95 -18.23 6.38
CA ASP A 644 5.50 -18.10 6.46
C ASP A 644 5.05 -16.77 5.82
N MET A 645 4.43 -16.88 4.64
CA MET A 645 3.87 -15.74 3.90
C MET A 645 2.37 -15.56 4.13
N THR A 646 1.90 -14.33 3.97
CA THR A 646 0.48 -13.99 3.80
C THR A 646 0.03 -14.25 2.36
N GLY A 647 -1.29 -14.27 2.12
CA GLY A 647 -1.86 -14.47 0.78
C GLY A 647 -1.51 -13.40 -0.27
N THR A 648 -0.92 -12.27 0.14
CA THR A 648 -0.32 -11.27 -0.77
C THR A 648 1.21 -11.32 -0.76
N TYR A 649 1.80 -12.49 -0.50
CA TYR A 649 3.25 -12.77 -0.55
C TYR A 649 4.11 -11.83 0.33
N LYS A 650 3.53 -11.35 1.45
CA LYS A 650 4.25 -10.57 2.49
C LYS A 650 4.59 -11.43 3.69
N LEU A 651 5.72 -11.16 4.33
CA LEU A 651 6.27 -11.93 5.45
C LEU A 651 5.53 -11.65 6.77
N LYS A 652 5.30 -12.69 7.61
CA LYS A 652 4.60 -12.55 8.91
C LYS A 652 5.50 -12.00 10.03
N LYS A 653 5.74 -10.68 10.00
CA LYS A 653 6.62 -9.98 10.97
C LYS A 653 6.22 -10.12 12.45
N ASN A 654 4.92 -10.11 12.77
CA ASN A 654 4.44 -10.09 14.17
C ASN A 654 4.75 -11.37 14.96
N ASP A 655 4.92 -12.50 14.28
CA ASP A 655 5.18 -13.79 14.93
C ASP A 655 6.69 -13.88 15.22
N LEU A 656 7.52 -13.60 14.21
CA LEU A 656 8.97 -13.43 14.35
C LEU A 656 9.36 -12.42 15.45
N GLN A 657 8.66 -11.29 15.56
CA GLN A 657 8.92 -10.29 16.59
C GLN A 657 8.55 -10.77 18.01
N ARG A 658 7.52 -11.62 18.15
CA ARG A 658 7.12 -12.20 19.44
C ARG A 658 8.07 -13.30 19.91
N GLU A 659 8.61 -14.07 18.97
CA GLU A 659 9.63 -15.08 19.22
C GLU A 659 11.00 -14.46 19.54
N GLY A 660 11.38 -13.41 18.81
CA GLY A 660 12.65 -12.70 19.01
C GLY A 660 13.88 -13.59 18.79
N PHE A 661 14.89 -13.41 19.65
CA PHE A 661 16.15 -14.15 19.66
C PHE A 661 16.19 -15.27 20.72
N ASP A 662 15.04 -15.63 21.29
CA ASP A 662 14.95 -16.64 22.36
C ASP A 662 15.11 -18.06 21.81
N VAL A 663 16.34 -18.57 21.84
CA VAL A 663 16.73 -19.92 21.40
C VAL A 663 16.02 -21.07 22.14
N THR A 664 15.28 -20.81 23.22
CA THR A 664 14.42 -21.82 23.86
C THR A 664 13.05 -21.97 23.20
N LYS A 665 12.62 -20.96 22.41
CA LYS A 665 11.32 -20.92 21.72
C LYS A 665 11.41 -21.18 20.22
N ILE A 666 12.59 -21.15 19.63
CA ILE A 666 12.82 -21.19 18.18
C ILE A 666 13.85 -22.28 17.81
N SER A 667 13.62 -22.94 16.68
CA SER A 667 14.51 -23.96 16.13
C SER A 667 15.50 -23.44 15.07
N ASP A 668 15.44 -22.14 14.76
CA ASP A 668 16.27 -21.51 13.73
C ASP A 668 17.64 -21.11 14.29
N ASP A 669 18.65 -21.08 13.41
CA ASP A 669 19.98 -20.63 13.80
C ASP A 669 19.98 -19.10 14.02
N VAL A 670 20.27 -18.68 15.24
CA VAL A 670 20.46 -17.26 15.60
C VAL A 670 21.93 -16.95 15.78
N TYR A 671 22.34 -15.79 15.25
CA TYR A 671 23.66 -15.21 15.35
C TYR A 671 23.54 -13.79 15.93
N TYR A 672 24.61 -13.29 16.54
CA TYR A 672 24.72 -11.89 16.95
C TYR A 672 26.02 -11.28 16.42
N LEU A 673 26.01 -9.97 16.15
CA LEU A 673 27.20 -9.20 15.80
C LEU A 673 28.08 -8.97 17.02
N ASP A 674 29.39 -9.22 16.86
CA ASP A 674 30.38 -8.99 17.91
C ASP A 674 30.51 -7.50 18.31
N ALA A 675 31.23 -7.23 19.40
CA ALA A 675 31.42 -5.88 19.93
C ALA A 675 32.13 -4.90 18.97
N THR A 676 32.81 -5.38 17.93
CA THR A 676 33.45 -4.59 16.86
C THR A 676 32.57 -4.44 15.61
N GLY A 677 31.44 -5.16 15.58
CA GLY A 677 30.53 -5.31 14.46
C GLY A 677 31.21 -5.89 13.21
N ALA A 678 32.26 -6.71 13.36
CA ALA A 678 33.04 -7.23 12.24
C ALA A 678 32.65 -8.66 11.84
N SER A 679 32.25 -9.49 12.80
CA SER A 679 31.81 -10.87 12.58
C SER A 679 30.49 -11.16 13.28
N THR A 680 29.90 -12.30 12.93
CA THR A 680 28.68 -12.85 13.53
C THR A 680 29.01 -14.14 14.26
N THR A 681 28.56 -14.26 15.51
CA THR A 681 28.76 -15.43 16.37
C THR A 681 27.43 -16.12 16.62
N LYS A 682 27.38 -17.46 16.54
CA LYS A 682 26.15 -18.22 16.81
C LYS A 682 25.77 -18.10 18.28
N VAL A 683 24.49 -17.85 18.58
CA VAL A 683 23.95 -17.83 19.94
C VAL A 683 23.97 -19.26 20.50
N PRO A 684 24.69 -19.54 21.61
CA PRO A 684 24.70 -20.88 22.20
C PRO A 684 23.35 -21.25 22.81
N LEU A 685 23.01 -22.54 22.79
CA LEU A 685 21.82 -23.10 23.44
C LEU A 685 21.86 -23.06 24.98
N ALA A 686 23.02 -22.74 25.58
CA ALA A 686 23.21 -22.72 27.03
C ALA A 686 22.79 -21.37 27.64
N LEU A 687 21.92 -21.45 28.65
CA LEU A 687 21.39 -20.35 29.48
C LEU A 687 22.47 -19.67 30.34
N GLU A 688 23.48 -19.02 29.75
CA GLU A 688 24.46 -18.29 30.55
C GLU A 688 25.20 -17.17 29.81
N HIS A 689 24.47 -16.22 29.18
CA HIS A 689 25.13 -15.13 28.45
C HIS A 689 24.52 -13.72 28.49
N GLU A 690 23.83 -13.34 29.57
CA GLU A 690 23.58 -11.91 29.87
C GLU A 690 24.87 -11.16 30.29
N ARG A 691 26.00 -11.86 30.55
CA ARG A 691 27.23 -11.29 31.13
C ARG A 691 28.38 -10.91 30.15
N SER A 692 28.37 -11.34 28.87
CA SER A 692 29.48 -11.00 27.92
C SER A 692 29.15 -9.94 26.86
N LEU A 693 27.94 -9.37 26.89
CA LEU A 693 27.63 -8.14 26.17
C LEU A 693 28.43 -6.99 26.80
N GLY A 694 29.70 -6.87 26.39
CA GLY A 694 30.78 -6.13 27.05
C GLY A 694 30.66 -4.60 27.10
N TYR A 695 29.57 -4.10 27.69
CA TYR A 695 29.43 -2.72 28.13
C TYR A 695 29.79 -2.65 29.62
N ARG A 696 31.00 -2.16 29.93
CA ARG A 696 31.43 -1.96 31.33
C ARG A 696 30.51 -0.93 32.02
N SER A 697 29.66 -1.38 32.93
CA SER A 697 28.99 -0.50 33.90
C SER A 697 29.94 -0.19 35.06
N GLY A 698 30.40 1.05 35.14
CA GLY A 698 31.12 1.54 36.31
C GLY A 698 30.14 1.89 37.44
N ALA A 699 29.82 0.93 38.30
CA ALA A 699 29.16 1.17 39.59
C ALA A 699 29.46 0.01 40.55
N VAL A 700 30.16 0.30 41.65
CA VAL A 700 30.42 -0.64 42.75
C VAL A 700 29.49 -0.27 43.91
N LEU A 701 28.66 -1.21 44.38
CA LEU A 701 27.99 -1.20 45.69
C LEU A 701 27.73 -2.66 46.14
N PRO A 702 27.48 -2.92 47.45
CA PRO A 702 28.16 -4.03 48.15
C PRO A 702 27.38 -5.35 48.28
N HIS A 703 28.10 -6.35 48.81
CA HIS A 703 27.62 -7.68 49.18
C HIS A 703 26.70 -7.69 50.41
N ASP A 704 25.76 -8.65 50.41
CA ASP A 704 25.40 -9.50 51.56
C ASP A 704 25.32 -10.97 51.04
N GLY A 705 25.88 -11.94 51.77
CA GLY A 705 25.17 -13.06 52.43
C GLY A 705 24.59 -14.12 51.46
N ASP A 706 24.94 -15.41 51.50
CA ASP A 706 25.67 -16.20 52.49
C ASP A 706 26.31 -17.48 51.90
N SER A 707 27.31 -18.04 52.60
CA SER A 707 27.56 -19.47 52.91
C SER A 707 27.04 -20.59 51.93
N ILE A 708 27.72 -21.68 51.50
CA ILE A 708 28.86 -22.50 51.98
C ILE A 708 29.45 -23.30 50.79
N TYR A 709 30.78 -23.42 50.67
CA TYR A 709 31.52 -24.72 50.56
C TYR A 709 33.06 -24.48 50.48
N ARG A 710 33.83 -25.23 51.28
CA ARG A 710 35.31 -25.16 51.37
C ARG A 710 36.00 -26.28 50.57
N LYS A 711 37.12 -25.95 49.91
CA LYS A 711 38.38 -26.72 49.66
C LYS A 711 38.98 -26.28 48.30
N ALA A 712 40.28 -26.13 48.08
CA ALA A 712 41.45 -26.03 48.97
C ALA A 712 42.60 -25.31 48.21
N TYR A 713 43.53 -24.71 48.95
CA TYR A 713 44.81 -24.12 48.46
C TYR A 713 45.83 -25.23 48.06
N PRO A 714 46.97 -24.98 47.36
CA PRO A 714 47.84 -23.82 47.60
C PRO A 714 48.70 -23.18 46.46
N THR A 715 49.05 -21.91 46.70
CA THR A 715 50.32 -21.20 46.41
C THR A 715 51.01 -21.28 45.03
N ARG A 716 51.25 -20.10 44.44
CA ARG A 716 52.56 -19.41 44.57
C ARG A 716 52.43 -17.90 44.31
N ILE A 717 53.13 -17.10 45.13
CA ILE A 717 53.28 -15.63 45.01
C ILE A 717 54.75 -15.35 44.71
N SER A 718 55.05 -14.44 43.77
CA SER A 718 56.16 -13.45 43.86
C SER A 718 56.21 -12.53 42.62
N PRO A 719 56.77 -11.30 42.72
CA PRO A 719 56.12 -10.13 42.11
C PRO A 719 57.08 -9.26 41.24
N LEU A 720 56.83 -7.93 41.22
CA LEU A 720 57.58 -6.81 40.60
C LEU A 720 57.08 -6.43 39.17
N ARG A 721 56.92 -5.15 38.78
CA ARG A 721 57.10 -3.87 39.51
C ARG A 721 56.32 -2.69 38.85
N THR A 722 55.90 -1.73 39.69
CA THR A 722 55.67 -0.28 39.42
C THR A 722 54.65 0.25 38.39
N CYS A 723 53.64 0.92 38.95
CA CYS A 723 52.80 2.01 38.38
C CYS A 723 53.60 3.36 38.32
N PRO A 724 53.07 4.55 37.93
CA PRO A 724 51.70 5.08 38.15
C PRO A 724 51.01 5.79 36.95
N ALA A 725 49.86 6.40 37.22
CA ALA A 725 48.93 7.03 36.26
C ALA A 725 48.51 8.46 36.66
N GLU A 726 48.03 9.26 35.70
CA GLU A 726 47.17 10.47 35.80
C GLU A 726 46.34 10.58 34.49
N LEU A 727 45.06 10.94 34.36
CA LEU A 727 43.93 11.31 35.26
C LEU A 727 43.52 12.80 35.37
N GLY A 728 43.11 13.42 34.24
CA GLY A 728 42.36 14.70 34.18
C GLY A 728 42.74 15.57 32.97
N LEU A 729 41.95 16.55 32.49
CA LEU A 729 40.58 16.99 32.80
C LEU A 729 40.00 17.81 31.62
N TYR A 730 38.73 18.22 31.73
CA TYR A 730 37.90 18.97 30.75
C TYR A 730 38.50 20.26 30.14
N GLY A 731 38.09 20.60 28.90
CA GLY A 731 38.23 21.95 28.32
C GLY A 731 37.35 22.20 27.07
N ARG A 732 36.61 23.33 27.03
CA ARG A 732 35.72 23.76 25.92
C ARG A 732 36.34 24.95 25.11
N PRO A 733 35.74 25.48 24.03
CA PRO A 733 36.46 25.87 22.81
C PRO A 733 36.84 27.35 22.69
N THR A 734 37.73 27.67 21.73
CA THR A 734 38.03 29.05 21.28
C THR A 734 38.01 29.21 19.75
N ARG A 735 37.74 30.44 19.30
CA ARG A 735 37.61 30.88 17.89
C ARG A 735 38.90 31.56 17.37
N LYS A 736 38.96 31.71 16.03
CA LYS A 736 39.44 32.85 15.20
C LYS A 736 40.76 32.70 14.41
N ARG A 737 40.66 33.18 13.15
CA ARG A 737 41.71 33.71 12.23
C ARG A 737 42.71 32.68 11.65
N SER A 738 43.24 32.84 10.43
CA SER A 738 42.90 33.75 9.31
C SER A 738 43.55 33.31 7.99
N ARG A 739 43.00 33.80 6.86
CA ARG A 739 43.52 33.83 5.47
C ARG A 739 45.02 33.56 5.24
N LEU A 740 45.31 32.86 4.15
CA LEU A 740 46.30 33.33 3.15
C LEU A 740 45.82 33.01 1.71
N LEU A 741 46.36 33.76 0.74
CA LEU A 741 46.10 33.71 -0.72
C LEU A 741 47.46 33.61 -1.45
N GLY A 742 47.47 33.16 -2.72
CA GLY A 742 48.66 33.02 -3.57
C GLY A 742 48.85 31.56 -4.01
N GLN A 743 48.54 31.06 -5.23
CA GLN A 743 48.60 31.55 -6.62
C GLN A 743 49.93 31.17 -7.33
N ILE A 744 49.82 30.82 -8.63
CA ILE A 744 50.89 30.59 -9.65
C ILE A 744 51.53 29.17 -9.64
N GLU A 745 51.95 28.51 -10.75
CA GLU A 745 51.46 28.35 -12.15
C GLU A 745 52.41 27.37 -12.91
N LYS A 746 52.00 26.83 -14.08
CA LYS A 746 52.80 26.06 -15.09
C LYS A 746 53.13 24.60 -14.71
N PHE A 747 53.14 23.62 -15.62
CA PHE A 747 53.42 23.63 -17.08
C PHE A 747 52.31 23.04 -17.98
N THR A 748 52.39 23.37 -19.28
CA THR A 748 51.53 22.91 -20.39
C THR A 748 52.35 22.43 -21.60
N SER A 749 51.66 21.93 -22.65
CA SER A 749 52.13 21.45 -23.98
C SER A 749 52.54 19.96 -24.03
N ALA A 750 52.24 19.16 -25.07
CA ALA A 750 51.41 19.28 -26.29
C ALA A 750 50.87 17.85 -26.65
N ALA A 751 49.99 17.55 -27.61
CA ALA A 751 49.55 18.25 -28.83
C ALA A 751 48.08 17.91 -29.21
N ALA A 752 47.62 18.37 -30.38
CA ALA A 752 46.21 18.51 -30.81
C ALA A 752 45.96 17.83 -32.20
N PRO A 753 44.88 18.10 -32.98
CA PRO A 753 43.44 17.89 -32.70
C PRO A 753 42.64 17.24 -33.89
N GLU A 754 41.30 17.29 -33.81
CA GLU A 754 40.28 17.19 -34.90
C GLU A 754 40.03 15.84 -35.61
N SER A 755 38.91 15.59 -36.31
CA SER A 755 37.46 15.86 -36.10
C SER A 755 36.62 15.05 -37.15
N ILE A 756 35.31 15.33 -37.31
CA ILE A 756 34.38 14.89 -38.41
C ILE A 756 33.46 13.66 -38.15
N GLN A 757 32.32 13.67 -38.87
CA GLN A 757 31.03 13.04 -38.58
C GLN A 757 30.69 11.77 -39.39
N THR A 758 29.49 11.26 -39.10
CA THR A 758 28.70 10.13 -39.62
C THR A 758 28.44 9.98 -41.14
N CYS A 759 28.07 8.74 -41.52
CA CYS A 759 27.14 8.28 -42.58
C CYS A 759 27.71 7.63 -43.87
N GLY A 760 27.27 6.39 -44.15
CA GLY A 760 26.45 6.14 -45.36
C GLY A 760 26.92 5.17 -46.47
N LEU A 761 26.48 3.90 -46.37
CA LEU A 761 25.82 3.09 -47.42
C LEU A 761 26.55 2.55 -48.69
N VAL A 762 25.87 1.54 -49.30
CA VAL A 762 26.07 0.85 -50.61
C VAL A 762 27.19 -0.23 -50.61
N GLN A 763 26.95 -1.55 -50.52
CA GLN A 763 26.13 -2.51 -51.32
C GLN A 763 26.86 -3.12 -52.54
N VAL A 764 26.92 -4.46 -52.61
CA VAL A 764 26.74 -5.31 -53.82
C VAL A 764 26.59 -6.77 -53.36
N ALA A 765 25.80 -7.56 -54.09
CA ALA A 765 25.37 -8.92 -53.72
C ALA A 765 26.08 -10.03 -54.52
N ARG A 766 25.91 -11.29 -54.09
CA ARG A 766 25.75 -12.43 -55.00
C ARG A 766 24.91 -13.55 -54.38
N GLU A 767 24.25 -14.31 -55.25
CA GLU A 767 23.15 -15.21 -54.95
C GLU A 767 23.61 -16.63 -54.53
N ILE A 768 22.72 -17.39 -53.88
CA ILE A 768 22.12 -18.63 -54.42
C ILE A 768 20.99 -19.10 -53.46
N SER A 769 19.95 -19.68 -54.05
CA SER A 769 18.71 -20.23 -53.45
C SER A 769 18.16 -21.28 -54.45
N PRO A 770 17.06 -22.04 -54.22
CA PRO A 770 16.32 -22.37 -52.99
C PRO A 770 16.14 -23.91 -52.78
N ALA A 771 15.59 -24.32 -51.62
CA ALA A 771 14.74 -25.53 -51.53
C ALA A 771 13.80 -25.52 -50.30
N ARG A 772 12.57 -26.01 -50.50
CA ARG A 772 11.51 -26.39 -49.52
C ARG A 772 10.88 -27.69 -50.06
N PRO A 773 9.95 -28.38 -49.36
CA PRO A 773 9.75 -28.60 -47.91
C PRO A 773 9.64 -30.12 -47.57
N GLY A 774 9.44 -30.51 -46.30
CA GLY A 774 9.01 -31.89 -46.00
C GLY A 774 8.98 -32.30 -44.52
N THR A 775 7.88 -32.97 -44.13
CA THR A 775 7.73 -34.05 -43.10
C THR A 775 8.89 -34.30 -42.12
N GLY A 776 8.71 -34.44 -40.79
CA GLY A 776 7.56 -34.94 -40.04
C GLY A 776 7.91 -36.26 -39.33
N LEU A 777 8.23 -36.19 -38.02
CA LEU A 777 8.41 -37.31 -37.05
C LEU A 777 8.47 -36.66 -35.65
N ARG A 778 7.48 -36.82 -34.76
CA ARG A 778 7.34 -37.93 -33.79
C ARG A 778 8.66 -38.40 -33.17
N PHE A 779 8.95 -37.92 -31.97
CA PHE A 779 9.50 -38.74 -30.89
C PHE A 779 8.75 -38.46 -29.59
N SER A 780 8.57 -39.51 -28.79
CA SER A 780 7.74 -39.56 -27.58
C SER A 780 8.59 -39.78 -26.33
N HIS A 781 8.04 -39.39 -25.18
CA HIS A 781 8.28 -39.99 -23.85
C HIS A 781 9.71 -39.96 -23.24
N ILE A 782 9.91 -39.24 -22.12
CA ILE A 782 9.89 -39.78 -20.73
C ILE A 782 10.36 -38.74 -19.67
N PHE A 783 9.75 -38.86 -18.48
CA PHE A 783 10.00 -38.26 -17.14
C PHE A 783 11.32 -37.52 -16.81
N CYS A 784 11.19 -36.37 -16.14
CA CYS A 784 11.34 -36.14 -14.68
C CYS A 784 10.85 -34.70 -14.38
N VAL A 785 9.97 -34.40 -13.41
CA VAL A 785 10.12 -34.53 -11.94
C VAL A 785 11.38 -33.83 -11.41
N ILE A 786 11.25 -32.52 -11.17
CA ILE A 786 11.55 -31.78 -9.93
C ILE A 786 10.83 -30.42 -10.03
#